data_AF-A0A239C3F7-F1
#
_entry.id   AF-A0A239C3F7-F1
#
_cell.length_a   1.000
_cell.length_b   1.000
_cell.length_c   1.000
_cell.angle_alpha   90.00
_cell.angle_beta   90.00
_cell.angle_gamma   90.00
#
_symmetry.space_group_name_H-M   'P 1'
#
loop_
_entity.id
_entity.type
_entity.pdbx_description
1 polymer ?
#
loop_
_entity_poly.entity_id
_entity_poly.type
_entity_poly.pdbx_seq_one_letter_code
_entity_poly.pdbx_strand_id
1 'polypeptide(L)'
;MIRALVARPADHLLLGVEWSGMTVTGGGAALVADPVGGVLTLWFPPQHLAEETIAETAGAAGRRRARLSGSSALRFVVPAGNSIDLTVEGLVRAAGELAVDAGSVVELPWRLKVRPQAQGEHPLRAGHPVGTIPDETNPLWRTRLHGSEPGSGVELVVVDETAAGIGDPPDFVPALDRFARQSLAELTGKAPARSRLFELSALGGSLVASGRWPEAEWDHSTVLGRDMSVRFLARGYLYPFGHRAIYEKSVVRAFDAAEQVAVLRHAYQLTVVEPVRDRSQDPAIRRRFPFDEVEISRTVFTELEHPDWQSFDAGDGQRRDTYFRPMASAGQPLLFPVVCHAPNGPVRFEVPLVFVADRSLGPAATSRLAEELGRFYGRVTVAIPPTPLDLVRAPEAAPADVHLVRGFTLGGRFGHADPGAVLEELEMTLPALGRLLDQADAYHPFRYTDAFAEQGESAYAMLELAAGEAIPIDFAGRAERSGGLAALAYRVNAISRNYGPVKAAAGALVSSPAGLFDVGAGLLGYPLREIIERIDVPPMITSEMRPGRAPVVTMSWSQPGAVTFRKDLPGFVAKDTTRLELNVVASDTGTSVTCTLHDFGLRLPTSNPLLELSFAKVTYVRRTGPEPPGRGAPPDGLTVEGLGAKLLGSLKLLEELGDNVAIGDAGPKITPSTSGVAVDYALPLPAVTCGVFVMRNMLFRAGVDVSFTGAPPEVVLGFSGRTNPFVLTVMAFGGGGYLELAADQNGLRRLEAALEFGALVAVEFYVARGEAHILGGVRFVWDSGELEVSGYLRIGGTLDVLGLVSVSVELRLELTYRSVTNDLVGRATVILEIEVLFWSERVELDSGEWRLVGGDAPALTRPAAFAAFAAGGDHDPGLENWRRYRSRFAVAPSEEDP
;
A
#
# COMPACT_ATOMS: atom_id res chain seq x y z
N MET A 1 1.74 7.55 71.95
CA MET A 1 2.35 8.49 72.91
C MET A 1 2.98 7.59 73.98
N ILE A 2 4.31 7.50 74.06
CA ILE A 2 4.97 6.51 74.95
C ILE A 2 4.77 6.92 76.40
N ARG A 3 4.28 5.99 77.25
CA ARG A 3 4.02 6.27 78.68
C ARG A 3 5.23 5.96 79.56
N ALA A 4 6.04 4.95 79.19
CA ALA A 4 7.29 4.62 79.86
C ALA A 4 8.29 3.99 78.89
N LEU A 5 9.60 4.17 79.15
CA LEU A 5 10.68 3.43 78.49
C LEU A 5 11.28 2.46 79.49
N VAL A 6 11.32 1.19 79.14
CA VAL A 6 11.84 0.09 79.95
C VAL A 6 13.14 -0.39 79.33
N ALA A 7 14.20 -0.42 80.13
CA ALA A 7 15.50 -0.89 79.70
C ALA A 7 16.10 -1.87 80.72
N ARG A 8 16.68 -2.98 80.23
CA ARG A 8 17.49 -3.91 81.00
C ARG A 8 18.85 -4.05 80.33
N PRO A 9 19.89 -3.33 80.81
CA PRO A 9 21.20 -3.33 80.17
C PRO A 9 21.86 -4.71 80.09
N ALA A 10 21.56 -5.60 81.04
CA ALA A 10 22.17 -6.93 81.13
C ALA A 10 22.00 -7.75 79.84
N ASP A 11 20.87 -7.63 79.16
CA ASP A 11 20.52 -8.39 77.96
C ASP A 11 20.03 -7.50 76.80
N HIS A 12 20.33 -6.20 76.85
CA HIS A 12 19.93 -5.21 75.85
C HIS A 12 18.41 -5.12 75.63
N LEU A 13 17.57 -5.43 76.62
CA LEU A 13 16.14 -5.17 76.51
C LEU A 13 15.90 -3.66 76.43
N LEU A 14 15.15 -3.23 75.41
CA LEU A 14 14.70 -1.85 75.24
C LEU A 14 13.29 -1.85 74.66
N LEU A 15 12.32 -1.44 75.47
CA LEU A 15 10.89 -1.44 75.11
C LEU A 15 10.24 -0.12 75.51
N GLY A 16 9.52 0.50 74.60
CA GLY A 16 8.51 1.49 74.97
C GLY A 16 7.26 0.79 75.46
N VAL A 17 6.61 1.32 76.49
CA VAL A 17 5.42 0.71 77.09
C VAL A 17 4.29 1.72 77.13
N GLU A 18 3.12 1.27 76.70
CA GLU A 18 1.87 2.03 76.70
C GLU A 18 0.74 1.11 77.15
N TRP A 19 -0.27 1.66 77.84
CA TRP A 19 -1.42 0.90 78.31
C TRP A 19 -2.70 1.72 78.18
N SER A 20 -3.82 1.04 77.98
CA SER A 20 -5.17 1.64 77.91
C SER A 20 -6.19 0.76 78.62
N GLY A 21 -7.21 1.36 79.26
CA GLY A 21 -8.19 0.61 80.07
C GLY A 21 -7.55 -0.02 81.32
N MET A 22 -6.55 0.65 81.89
CA MET A 22 -5.85 0.19 83.09
C MET A 22 -5.50 1.39 83.98
N THR A 23 -5.59 1.19 85.28
CA THR A 23 -5.24 2.19 86.29
C THR A 23 -3.96 1.80 87.03
N VAL A 24 -3.15 2.81 87.36
CA VAL A 24 -1.94 2.63 88.18
C VAL A 24 -2.38 2.64 89.65
N THR A 25 -2.06 1.58 90.39
CA THR A 25 -2.43 1.40 91.80
C THR A 25 -1.21 1.12 92.67
N GLY A 26 -1.40 1.05 93.99
CA GLY A 26 -0.33 0.66 94.93
C GLY A 26 0.86 1.62 94.94
N GLY A 27 0.60 2.94 94.89
CA GLY A 27 1.67 3.96 94.90
C GLY A 27 2.54 4.01 93.64
N GLY A 28 2.08 3.42 92.52
CA GLY A 28 2.86 3.36 91.28
C GLY A 28 3.44 1.98 90.95
N ALA A 29 3.19 0.97 91.80
CA ALA A 29 3.84 -0.34 91.69
C ALA A 29 3.12 -1.34 90.76
N ALA A 30 1.83 -1.15 90.45
CA ALA A 30 1.05 -2.10 89.66
C ALA A 30 0.04 -1.46 88.70
N LEU A 31 -0.13 -2.06 87.53
CA LEU A 31 -1.19 -1.75 86.56
C LEU A 31 -2.34 -2.74 86.74
N VAL A 32 -3.55 -2.25 87.02
CA VAL A 32 -4.75 -3.09 87.17
C VAL A 32 -5.70 -2.79 86.01
N ALA A 33 -6.13 -3.83 85.30
CA ALA A 33 -7.10 -3.70 84.22
C ALA A 33 -8.48 -3.29 84.74
N ASP A 34 -9.12 -2.35 84.05
CA ASP A 34 -10.47 -1.88 84.36
C ASP A 34 -11.50 -3.02 84.20
N PRO A 35 -12.75 -2.88 84.71
CA PRO A 35 -13.76 -3.94 84.65
C PRO A 35 -14.13 -4.43 83.24
N VAL A 36 -13.82 -3.64 82.21
CA VAL A 36 -14.04 -3.97 80.78
C VAL A 36 -12.80 -4.59 80.11
N GLY A 37 -11.71 -4.81 80.87
CA GLY A 37 -10.41 -5.24 80.37
C GLY A 37 -9.49 -4.08 79.98
N GLY A 38 -8.24 -4.41 79.72
CA GLY A 38 -7.20 -3.45 79.31
C GLY A 38 -6.36 -3.96 78.15
N VAL A 39 -5.52 -3.09 77.60
CA VAL A 39 -4.54 -3.44 76.57
C VAL A 39 -3.17 -2.93 76.98
N LEU A 40 -2.18 -3.83 76.97
CA LEU A 40 -0.76 -3.51 77.12
C LEU A 40 -0.12 -3.46 75.74
N THR A 41 0.60 -2.39 75.41
CA THR A 41 1.31 -2.21 74.14
C THR A 41 2.79 -2.08 74.39
N LEU A 42 3.57 -2.97 73.77
CA LEU A 42 5.02 -2.94 73.75
C LEU A 42 5.49 -2.39 72.40
N TRP A 43 6.19 -1.26 72.46
CA TRP A 43 6.83 -0.61 71.32
C TRP A 43 8.28 -1.02 71.21
N PHE A 44 8.68 -1.45 70.02
CA PHE A 44 10.04 -1.86 69.72
C PHE A 44 10.74 -0.78 68.88
N PRO A 45 12.08 -0.64 69.01
CA PRO A 45 12.87 0.13 68.05
C PRO A 45 12.71 -0.44 66.63
N PRO A 46 13.21 0.25 65.58
CA PRO A 46 13.16 -0.26 64.22
C PRO A 46 13.58 -1.73 64.12
N GLN A 47 12.73 -2.55 63.51
CA GLN A 47 12.94 -3.99 63.44
C GLN A 47 13.61 -4.41 62.12
N HIS A 48 13.71 -3.52 61.15
CA HIS A 48 14.37 -3.79 59.88
C HIS A 48 15.27 -2.62 59.43
N LEU A 49 16.37 -2.97 58.78
CA LEU A 49 17.29 -2.06 58.10
C LEU A 49 17.31 -2.43 56.62
N ALA A 50 16.61 -1.66 55.79
CA ALA A 50 16.72 -1.81 54.35
C ALA A 50 18.09 -1.31 53.91
N GLU A 51 18.86 -2.19 53.26
CA GLU A 51 20.17 -1.90 52.69
C GLU A 51 20.06 -1.77 51.17
N GLU A 52 20.84 -0.86 50.59
CA GLU A 52 20.98 -0.71 49.14
C GLU A 52 21.63 -1.97 48.55
N THR A 53 21.01 -2.52 47.51
CA THR A 53 21.52 -3.69 46.80
C THR A 53 22.40 -3.28 45.61
N ILE A 54 23.32 -4.15 45.21
CA ILE A 54 24.13 -3.99 44.00
C ILE A 54 23.89 -5.15 43.04
N ALA A 55 24.10 -4.94 41.74
CA ALA A 55 24.00 -6.02 40.77
C ALA A 55 25.00 -7.14 41.10
N GLU A 56 24.63 -8.39 40.79
CA GLU A 56 25.41 -9.58 41.13
C GLU A 56 26.89 -9.49 40.68
N THR A 57 27.15 -8.92 39.51
CA THR A 57 28.49 -8.76 38.92
C THR A 57 29.21 -7.46 39.31
N ALA A 58 28.54 -6.54 40.00
CA ALA A 58 29.13 -5.24 40.36
C ALA A 58 30.16 -5.35 41.51
N GLY A 59 31.20 -4.52 41.46
CA GLY A 59 32.17 -4.40 42.55
C GLY A 59 31.55 -3.84 43.84
N ALA A 60 31.97 -4.35 45.00
CA ALA A 60 31.39 -3.96 46.29
C ALA A 60 31.93 -2.62 46.85
N ALA A 61 32.88 -1.96 46.17
CA ALA A 61 33.50 -0.72 46.61
C ALA A 61 32.50 0.43 46.86
N GLY A 62 32.75 1.20 47.92
CA GLY A 62 31.99 2.41 48.26
C GLY A 62 30.99 2.25 49.42
N ARG A 63 30.48 3.38 49.91
CA ARG A 63 29.48 3.42 51.00
C ARG A 63 28.10 3.03 50.46
N ARG A 64 27.43 2.10 51.15
CA ARG A 64 26.04 1.71 50.85
C ARG A 64 25.05 2.51 51.69
N ARG A 65 23.94 2.88 51.07
CA ARG A 65 22.83 3.54 51.78
C ARG A 65 22.03 2.53 52.56
N ALA A 66 21.43 2.98 53.66
CA ALA A 66 20.48 2.20 54.43
C ALA A 66 19.33 3.07 54.92
N ARG A 67 18.21 2.43 55.27
CA ARG A 67 16.98 3.05 55.79
C ARG A 67 16.41 2.19 56.91
N LEU A 68 16.10 2.80 58.05
CA LEU A 68 15.43 2.12 59.15
C LEU A 68 13.93 1.99 58.87
N SER A 69 13.33 0.89 59.33
CA SER A 69 11.87 0.77 59.43
C SER A 69 11.28 1.76 60.43
N GLY A 70 9.98 1.97 60.36
CA GLY A 70 9.22 2.64 61.41
C GLY A 70 9.17 1.82 62.71
N SER A 71 8.36 2.33 63.65
CA SER A 71 8.11 1.68 64.93
C SER A 71 7.27 0.42 64.77
N SER A 72 7.57 -0.60 65.58
CA SER A 72 6.80 -1.85 65.65
C SER A 72 6.12 -1.95 67.02
N ALA A 73 4.91 -2.49 67.05
CA ALA A 73 4.12 -2.61 68.27
C ALA A 73 3.49 -4.00 68.40
N LEU A 74 3.69 -4.64 69.55
CA LEU A 74 2.91 -5.79 69.99
C LEU A 74 1.91 -5.34 71.04
N ARG A 75 0.64 -5.66 70.81
CA ARG A 75 -0.46 -5.38 71.73
C ARG A 75 -0.86 -6.68 72.40
N PHE A 76 -1.25 -6.61 73.67
CA PHE A 76 -1.63 -7.76 74.48
C PHE A 76 -2.95 -7.46 75.17
N VAL A 77 -3.89 -8.41 75.09
CA VAL A 77 -5.18 -8.29 75.78
C VAL A 77 -4.98 -8.60 77.26
N VAL A 78 -5.33 -7.67 78.15
CA VAL A 78 -5.27 -7.85 79.60
C VAL A 78 -6.69 -8.11 80.14
N PRO A 79 -6.99 -9.31 80.66
CA PRO A 79 -8.31 -9.62 81.23
C PRO A 79 -8.73 -8.66 82.34
N ALA A 80 -10.04 -8.42 82.49
CA ALA A 80 -10.57 -7.56 83.54
C ALA A 80 -10.11 -8.01 84.94
N GLY A 81 -9.64 -7.07 85.76
CA GLY A 81 -9.14 -7.34 87.10
C GLY A 81 -7.73 -7.94 87.18
N ASN A 82 -7.08 -8.29 86.07
CA ASN A 82 -5.68 -8.71 86.11
C ASN A 82 -4.77 -7.55 86.53
N SER A 83 -3.78 -7.86 87.37
CA SER A 83 -2.75 -6.93 87.82
C SER A 83 -1.40 -7.31 87.22
N ILE A 84 -0.66 -6.31 86.72
CA ILE A 84 0.70 -6.45 86.18
C ILE A 84 1.62 -5.58 87.03
N ASP A 85 2.66 -6.17 87.61
CA ASP A 85 3.68 -5.40 88.32
C ASP A 85 4.36 -4.44 87.34
N LEU A 86 4.41 -3.15 87.67
CA LEU A 86 5.03 -2.11 86.83
C LEU A 86 6.55 -2.12 86.99
N THR A 87 7.14 -3.29 86.78
CA THR A 87 8.59 -3.54 86.77
C THR A 87 8.97 -4.17 85.42
N VAL A 88 10.26 -4.14 85.07
CA VAL A 88 10.75 -4.79 83.84
C VAL A 88 10.32 -6.26 83.79
N GLU A 89 10.57 -7.02 84.87
CA GLU A 89 10.22 -8.44 84.95
C GLU A 89 8.70 -8.66 84.91
N GLY A 90 7.93 -7.81 85.60
CA GLY A 90 6.47 -7.88 85.60
C GLY A 90 5.87 -7.71 84.21
N LEU A 91 6.36 -6.72 83.45
CA LEU A 91 5.92 -6.44 82.08
C LEU A 91 6.34 -7.52 81.08
N VAL A 92 7.58 -8.01 81.17
CA VAL A 92 8.07 -9.09 80.29
C VAL A 92 7.32 -10.39 80.57
N ARG A 93 7.12 -10.74 81.85
CA ARG A 93 6.31 -11.90 82.26
C ARG A 93 4.89 -11.79 81.73
N ALA A 94 4.23 -10.65 81.93
CA ALA A 94 2.88 -10.42 81.42
C ALA A 94 2.80 -10.59 79.90
N ALA A 95 3.75 -10.02 79.14
CA ALA A 95 3.78 -10.20 77.68
C ALA A 95 3.96 -11.68 77.25
N GLY A 96 4.59 -12.51 78.07
CA GLY A 96 4.72 -13.96 77.82
C GLY A 96 3.45 -14.77 78.10
N GLU A 97 2.65 -14.32 79.07
CA GLU A 97 1.45 -15.01 79.53
C GLU A 97 0.16 -14.56 78.81
N LEU A 98 0.13 -13.33 78.32
CA LEU A 98 -1.02 -12.74 77.64
C LEU A 98 -1.08 -13.12 76.16
N ALA A 99 -2.30 -13.10 75.60
CA ALA A 99 -2.51 -13.28 74.17
C ALA A 99 -2.12 -12.02 73.40
N VAL A 100 -1.44 -12.19 72.27
CA VAL A 100 -1.16 -11.10 71.33
C VAL A 100 -2.47 -10.69 70.65
N ASP A 101 -2.78 -9.40 70.75
CA ASP A 101 -3.97 -8.77 70.22
C ASP A 101 -3.88 -8.57 68.70
N ALA A 102 -5.02 -8.66 68.01
CA ALA A 102 -5.13 -8.48 66.57
C ALA A 102 -4.80 -7.05 66.10
N GLY A 103 -4.69 -6.08 67.01
CA GLY A 103 -4.18 -4.75 66.73
C GLY A 103 -2.65 -4.63 66.67
N SER A 104 -1.90 -5.72 66.87
CA SER A 104 -0.44 -5.74 66.78
C SER A 104 0.03 -5.50 65.33
N VAL A 105 1.01 -4.62 65.16
CA VAL A 105 1.55 -4.25 63.85
C VAL A 105 3.07 -4.13 63.96
N VAL A 106 3.78 -4.91 63.16
CA VAL A 106 5.23 -4.93 63.10
C VAL A 106 5.68 -4.52 61.71
N GLU A 107 6.65 -3.61 61.62
CA GLU A 107 7.28 -3.26 60.34
C GLU A 107 8.55 -4.09 60.16
N LEU A 108 8.38 -5.27 59.58
CA LEU A 108 9.43 -6.23 59.28
C LEU A 108 8.94 -7.09 58.10
N PRO A 109 9.35 -6.81 56.85
CA PRO A 109 10.43 -5.89 56.42
C PRO A 109 10.07 -4.38 56.31
N TRP A 110 11.05 -3.55 55.96
CA TRP A 110 10.93 -2.09 55.74
C TRP A 110 9.76 -1.74 54.81
N ARG A 111 8.94 -0.76 55.23
CA ARG A 111 7.68 -0.36 54.57
C ARG A 111 6.65 -1.47 54.37
N LEU A 112 6.83 -2.61 55.01
CA LEU A 112 5.86 -3.70 55.01
C LEU A 112 5.37 -3.91 56.45
N LYS A 113 4.26 -3.23 56.78
CA LYS A 113 3.62 -3.39 58.10
C LYS A 113 2.76 -4.64 58.09
N VAL A 114 3.20 -5.64 58.84
CA VAL A 114 2.54 -6.93 58.98
C VAL A 114 1.84 -7.03 60.33
N ARG A 115 0.62 -7.56 60.30
CA ARG A 115 -0.09 -8.07 61.47
C ARG A 115 0.23 -9.56 61.59
N PRO A 116 0.94 -9.99 62.65
CA PRO A 116 1.10 -11.39 62.95
C PRO A 116 -0.21 -11.94 63.54
N GLN A 117 -0.62 -13.12 63.09
CA GLN A 117 -1.78 -13.84 63.61
C GLN A 117 -1.45 -15.32 63.80
N ALA A 118 -2.24 -16.01 64.61
CA ALA A 118 -2.08 -17.45 64.81
C ALA A 118 -2.69 -18.23 63.66
N GLN A 119 -2.11 -19.40 63.39
CA GLN A 119 -2.68 -20.39 62.50
C GLN A 119 -3.78 -21.17 63.25
N GLY A 120 -5.05 -20.90 62.95
CA GLY A 120 -6.20 -21.58 63.57
C GLY A 120 -6.88 -20.78 64.70
N GLU A 121 -7.63 -21.47 65.57
CA GLU A 121 -8.48 -20.82 66.60
C GLU A 121 -7.72 -20.39 67.87
N HIS A 122 -6.50 -20.88 68.07
CA HIS A 122 -5.73 -20.59 69.28
C HIS A 122 -5.00 -19.25 69.21
N PRO A 123 -4.88 -18.50 70.33
CA PRO A 123 -4.24 -17.20 70.32
C PRO A 123 -2.73 -17.28 70.05
N LEU A 124 -2.21 -16.22 69.45
CA LEU A 124 -0.78 -16.00 69.27
C LEU A 124 -0.14 -15.58 70.60
N ARG A 125 1.06 -16.07 70.90
CA ARG A 125 1.80 -15.78 72.14
C ARG A 125 3.21 -15.27 71.83
N ALA A 126 3.78 -14.54 72.78
CA ALA A 126 5.12 -13.97 72.69
C ALA A 126 6.06 -14.62 73.72
N GLY A 127 6.74 -15.70 73.33
CA GLY A 127 7.68 -16.40 74.20
C GLY A 127 9.02 -15.67 74.30
N HIS A 128 9.65 -15.68 75.47
CA HIS A 128 10.96 -15.05 75.69
C HIS A 128 12.03 -16.14 75.88
N PRO A 129 12.61 -16.69 74.80
CA PRO A 129 13.56 -17.79 74.91
C PRO A 129 14.81 -17.37 75.68
N VAL A 130 15.07 -18.06 76.80
CA VAL A 130 16.29 -17.90 77.60
C VAL A 130 17.35 -18.82 77.01
N GLY A 131 18.47 -18.25 76.56
CA GLY A 131 19.61 -19.05 76.09
C GLY A 131 20.38 -19.64 77.27
N THR A 132 20.66 -20.94 77.25
CA THR A 132 21.70 -21.54 78.11
C THR A 132 23.05 -21.35 77.44
N ILE A 133 23.69 -20.21 77.68
CA ILE A 133 25.05 -19.93 77.20
C ILE A 133 26.03 -20.03 78.39
N PRO A 134 27.27 -20.55 78.22
CA PRO A 134 28.27 -20.60 79.27
C PRO A 134 28.57 -19.23 79.89
N ASP A 135 29.02 -19.23 81.15
CA ASP A 135 29.08 -18.14 82.16
C ASP A 135 29.72 -16.78 81.78
N GLU A 136 30.14 -16.55 80.53
CA GLU A 136 30.87 -15.34 80.12
C GLU A 136 30.19 -14.48 79.04
N THR A 137 28.99 -14.85 78.56
CA THR A 137 28.28 -14.05 77.54
C THR A 137 26.84 -13.73 77.93
N ASN A 138 26.52 -12.44 77.98
CA ASN A 138 25.16 -11.96 78.17
C ASN A 138 24.32 -12.21 76.91
N PRO A 139 23.24 -13.02 76.97
CA PRO A 139 22.38 -13.25 75.81
C PRO A 139 21.63 -11.97 75.43
N LEU A 140 21.39 -11.77 74.12
CA LEU A 140 20.47 -10.73 73.64
C LEU A 140 19.03 -11.13 73.98
N TRP A 141 18.30 -10.26 74.67
CA TRP A 141 16.87 -10.43 74.89
C TRP A 141 16.11 -10.35 73.57
N ARG A 142 15.20 -11.30 73.40
CA ARG A 142 14.31 -11.37 72.25
C ARG A 142 12.97 -11.93 72.66
N THR A 143 11.95 -11.52 71.94
CA THR A 143 10.62 -12.14 72.03
C THR A 143 10.30 -12.84 70.72
N ARG A 144 9.87 -14.09 70.77
CA ARG A 144 9.50 -14.93 69.64
C ARG A 144 7.98 -15.07 69.61
N LEU A 145 7.38 -14.75 68.48
CA LEU A 145 5.98 -15.05 68.24
C LEU A 145 5.82 -16.52 67.84
N HIS A 146 4.86 -17.18 68.47
CA HIS A 146 4.49 -18.56 68.16
C HIS A 146 3.01 -18.77 68.48
N GLY A 147 2.37 -19.72 67.78
CA GLY A 147 1.03 -20.13 68.17
C GLY A 147 1.07 -20.91 69.50
N SER A 148 -0.09 -21.03 70.14
CA SER A 148 -0.19 -21.70 71.44
C SER A 148 0.06 -23.22 71.37
N GLU A 149 -0.03 -23.83 70.19
CA GLU A 149 0.28 -25.25 69.99
C GLU A 149 1.71 -25.47 69.46
N PRO A 150 2.44 -26.49 69.94
CA PRO A 150 3.76 -26.83 69.40
C PRO A 150 3.68 -27.12 67.89
N GLY A 151 4.42 -26.35 67.08
CA GLY A 151 4.45 -26.50 65.62
C GLY A 151 3.46 -25.63 64.86
N SER A 152 2.55 -24.91 65.54
CA SER A 152 1.70 -23.90 64.90
C SER A 152 2.53 -22.68 64.47
N GLY A 153 2.54 -22.39 63.17
CA GLY A 153 3.31 -21.29 62.59
C GLY A 153 2.68 -19.92 62.87
N VAL A 154 3.41 -18.85 62.53
CA VAL A 154 2.87 -17.49 62.54
C VAL A 154 2.41 -17.12 61.14
N GLU A 155 1.18 -16.64 61.01
CA GLU A 155 0.67 -16.11 59.75
C GLU A 155 0.84 -14.60 59.69
N LEU A 156 1.16 -14.07 58.52
CA LEU A 156 1.46 -12.67 58.28
C LEU A 156 0.50 -12.09 57.26
N VAL A 157 -0.22 -11.06 57.67
CA VAL A 157 -1.09 -10.26 56.81
C VAL A 157 -0.56 -8.85 56.77
N VAL A 158 -0.32 -8.30 55.59
CA VAL A 158 0.06 -6.89 55.43
C VAL A 158 -1.20 -6.04 55.65
N VAL A 159 -1.09 -5.01 56.50
CA VAL A 159 -2.26 -4.21 56.95
C VAL A 159 -2.17 -2.73 56.59
N ASP A 160 -1.08 -2.29 55.96
CA ASP A 160 -0.88 -0.91 55.53
C ASP A 160 -0.48 -0.86 54.04
N GLU A 161 -1.48 -0.90 53.17
CA GLU A 161 -1.28 -0.80 51.71
C GLU A 161 -0.64 0.53 51.31
N THR A 162 -0.94 1.61 52.06
CA THR A 162 -0.39 2.94 51.81
C THR A 162 1.12 2.92 52.00
N ALA A 163 1.60 2.37 53.11
CA ALA A 163 3.04 2.24 53.38
C ALA A 163 3.74 1.34 52.34
N ALA A 164 3.11 0.22 51.98
CA ALA A 164 3.63 -0.70 50.96
C ALA A 164 3.76 -0.02 49.58
N GLY A 165 2.82 0.88 49.25
CA GLY A 165 2.76 1.62 48.00
C GLY A 165 3.63 2.87 47.89
N ILE A 166 4.37 3.26 48.94
CA ILE A 166 5.28 4.41 48.87
C ILE A 166 6.44 4.12 47.91
N GLY A 167 6.66 5.03 46.96
CA GLY A 167 7.75 4.99 45.98
C GLY A 167 9.14 4.80 46.59
N ASP A 168 9.94 3.95 45.97
CA ASP A 168 11.36 3.80 46.35
C ASP A 168 12.14 5.06 45.93
N PRO A 169 13.11 5.53 46.73
CA PRO A 169 13.98 6.61 46.30
C PRO A 169 14.71 6.23 45.00
N PRO A 170 14.84 7.14 44.02
CA PRO A 170 15.34 6.81 42.68
C PRO A 170 16.77 6.22 42.70
N ASP A 171 17.59 6.65 43.65
CA ASP A 171 18.94 6.14 43.82
C ASP A 171 19.02 5.02 44.87
N PHE A 172 17.93 4.33 45.21
CA PHE A 172 17.96 3.29 46.25
C PHE A 172 17.19 2.06 45.78
N VAL A 173 17.92 0.99 45.45
CA VAL A 173 17.32 -0.29 45.06
C VAL A 173 17.23 -1.19 46.30
N PRO A 174 16.05 -1.29 46.96
CA PRO A 174 15.88 -2.15 48.13
C PRO A 174 15.81 -3.62 47.71
N ALA A 175 15.97 -4.52 48.69
CA ALA A 175 15.74 -5.95 48.47
C ALA A 175 14.30 -6.24 48.02
N LEU A 176 13.32 -5.67 48.75
CA LEU A 176 11.90 -5.73 48.43
C LEU A 176 11.44 -4.37 47.89
N ASP A 177 11.26 -4.26 46.57
CA ASP A 177 10.83 -3.02 45.90
C ASP A 177 9.33 -2.76 46.06
N ARG A 178 8.90 -1.58 45.62
CA ARG A 178 7.50 -1.13 45.68
C ARG A 178 6.54 -2.14 45.06
N PHE A 179 6.85 -2.66 43.88
CA PHE A 179 6.00 -3.65 43.20
C PHE A 179 5.81 -4.90 44.06
N ALA A 180 6.89 -5.45 44.62
CA ALA A 180 6.82 -6.61 45.50
C ALA A 180 6.04 -6.31 46.79
N ARG A 181 6.25 -5.15 47.42
CA ARG A 181 5.50 -4.72 48.62
C ARG A 181 4.00 -4.58 48.35
N GLN A 182 3.62 -3.90 47.26
CA GLN A 182 2.22 -3.76 46.86
C GLN A 182 1.57 -5.13 46.56
N SER A 183 2.31 -6.02 45.90
CA SER A 183 1.83 -7.38 45.60
C SER A 183 1.62 -8.18 46.88
N LEU A 184 2.54 -8.11 47.84
CA LEU A 184 2.37 -8.75 49.15
C LEU A 184 1.20 -8.16 49.94
N ALA A 185 0.96 -6.85 49.83
CA ALA A 185 -0.19 -6.20 50.44
C ALA A 185 -1.51 -6.79 49.95
N GLU A 186 -1.65 -6.96 48.63
CA GLU A 186 -2.83 -7.57 48.01
C GLU A 186 -2.95 -9.07 48.34
N LEU A 187 -1.86 -9.82 48.17
CA LEU A 187 -1.89 -11.29 48.20
C LEU A 187 -2.03 -11.85 49.62
N THR A 188 -1.40 -11.21 50.61
CA THR A 188 -1.53 -11.65 52.01
C THR A 188 -2.92 -11.39 52.59
N GLY A 189 -3.66 -10.41 52.03
CA GLY A 189 -5.08 -10.20 52.33
C GLY A 189 -5.99 -11.32 51.80
N LYS A 190 -5.61 -11.97 50.68
CA LYS A 190 -6.32 -13.14 50.14
C LYS A 190 -5.95 -14.42 50.88
N ALA A 191 -4.65 -14.65 51.08
CA ALA A 191 -4.12 -15.80 51.80
C ALA A 191 -2.84 -15.39 52.57
N PRO A 192 -2.82 -15.49 53.90
CA PRO A 192 -1.68 -15.05 54.71
C PRO A 192 -0.36 -15.73 54.34
N ALA A 193 0.76 -15.00 54.41
CA ALA A 193 2.08 -15.60 54.32
C ALA A 193 2.42 -16.34 55.61
N ARG A 194 3.30 -17.34 55.55
CA ARG A 194 3.70 -18.13 56.72
C ARG A 194 5.09 -17.78 57.17
N SER A 195 5.28 -17.70 58.48
CA SER A 195 6.57 -17.52 59.11
C SER A 195 6.91 -18.69 60.04
N ARG A 196 8.14 -19.20 59.89
CA ARG A 196 8.74 -20.22 60.78
C ARG A 196 9.54 -19.60 61.92
N LEU A 197 9.95 -18.34 61.76
CA LEU A 197 10.70 -17.58 62.75
C LEU A 197 10.23 -16.13 62.69
N PHE A 198 9.71 -15.62 63.80
CA PHE A 198 9.34 -14.22 63.92
C PHE A 198 9.77 -13.73 65.31
N GLU A 199 10.91 -13.07 65.37
CA GLU A 199 11.51 -12.58 66.61
C GLU A 199 11.71 -11.07 66.57
N LEU A 200 11.50 -10.40 67.71
CA LEU A 200 11.77 -8.98 67.88
C LEU A 200 12.83 -8.77 68.97
N SER A 201 13.70 -7.78 68.78
CA SER A 201 14.76 -7.42 69.74
C SER A 201 15.09 -5.93 69.68
N ALA A 202 15.94 -5.46 70.61
CA ALA A 202 16.43 -4.08 70.57
C ALA A 202 17.38 -3.79 69.39
N LEU A 203 17.98 -4.82 68.78
CA LEU A 203 18.93 -4.69 67.68
C LEU A 203 18.30 -4.97 66.30
N GLY A 204 17.00 -5.25 66.25
CA GLY A 204 16.28 -5.60 65.03
C GLY A 204 15.62 -6.97 65.12
N GLY A 205 14.67 -7.24 64.23
CA GLY A 205 13.89 -8.47 64.21
C GLY A 205 14.50 -9.57 63.34
N SER A 206 14.19 -10.83 63.65
CA SER A 206 14.56 -11.96 62.80
C SER A 206 13.31 -12.58 62.20
N LEU A 207 13.34 -12.82 60.89
CA LEU A 207 12.22 -13.28 60.09
C LEU A 207 12.65 -14.43 59.19
N VAL A 208 11.85 -15.51 59.14
CA VAL A 208 11.89 -16.50 58.06
C VAL A 208 10.47 -16.70 57.57
N ALA A 209 10.12 -16.00 56.49
CA ALA A 209 8.78 -15.97 55.91
C ALA A 209 8.75 -16.51 54.49
N SER A 210 7.62 -17.12 54.13
CA SER A 210 7.34 -17.58 52.77
C SER A 210 5.85 -17.45 52.44
N GLY A 211 5.55 -17.04 51.22
CA GLY A 211 4.19 -17.01 50.65
C GLY A 211 4.18 -17.63 49.27
N ARG A 212 3.08 -18.32 48.94
CA ARG A 212 2.86 -18.98 47.64
C ARG A 212 1.42 -18.71 47.21
N TRP A 213 1.28 -18.05 46.07
CA TRP A 213 0.00 -17.72 45.44
C TRP A 213 0.05 -18.10 43.96
N PRO A 214 -1.10 -18.23 43.28
CA PRO A 214 -1.12 -18.42 41.83
C PRO A 214 -0.30 -17.36 41.09
N GLU A 215 -0.43 -16.09 41.49
CA GLU A 215 0.17 -14.94 40.82
C GLU A 215 1.64 -14.70 41.20
N ALA A 216 2.08 -15.14 42.39
CA ALA A 216 3.42 -14.83 42.88
C ALA A 216 3.95 -15.79 43.96
N GLU A 217 5.26 -15.73 44.20
CA GLU A 217 5.93 -16.36 45.34
C GLU A 217 6.85 -15.39 46.06
N TRP A 218 7.00 -15.58 47.36
CA TRP A 218 7.88 -14.79 48.20
C TRP A 218 8.60 -15.67 49.21
N ASP A 219 9.90 -15.45 49.37
CA ASP A 219 10.71 -16.01 50.45
C ASP A 219 11.60 -14.91 51.04
N HIS A 220 11.68 -14.82 52.36
CA HIS A 220 12.43 -13.77 53.06
C HIS A 220 13.12 -14.32 54.30
N SER A 221 14.43 -14.09 54.40
CA SER A 221 15.21 -14.32 55.60
C SER A 221 15.89 -13.03 56.05
N THR A 222 15.61 -12.63 57.29
CA THR A 222 16.20 -11.49 57.98
C THR A 222 16.74 -11.96 59.32
N VAL A 223 17.92 -11.48 59.71
CA VAL A 223 18.54 -11.75 61.01
C VAL A 223 18.92 -10.42 61.66
N LEU A 224 18.39 -10.16 62.85
CA LEU A 224 18.64 -8.91 63.60
C LEU A 224 18.45 -7.65 62.74
N GLY A 225 17.34 -7.60 62.01
CA GLY A 225 16.93 -6.52 61.13
C GLY A 225 17.66 -6.45 59.79
N ARG A 226 18.64 -7.31 59.53
CA ARG A 226 19.40 -7.31 58.27
C ARG A 226 18.97 -8.44 57.36
N ASP A 227 18.75 -8.13 56.09
CA ASP A 227 18.38 -9.15 55.10
C ASP A 227 19.54 -10.09 54.81
N MET A 228 19.23 -11.38 54.70
CA MET A 228 20.15 -12.45 54.35
C MET A 228 19.84 -13.01 52.97
N SER A 229 18.55 -13.24 52.70
CA SER A 229 18.06 -13.65 51.38
C SER A 229 16.63 -13.17 51.18
N VAL A 230 16.32 -12.61 50.02
CA VAL A 230 14.97 -12.23 49.60
C VAL A 230 14.76 -12.73 48.18
N ARG A 231 13.67 -13.45 47.95
CA ARG A 231 13.24 -13.88 46.61
C ARG A 231 11.80 -13.47 46.41
N PHE A 232 11.54 -12.76 45.33
CA PHE A 232 10.19 -12.42 44.90
C PHE A 232 10.01 -12.81 43.44
N LEU A 233 8.98 -13.61 43.17
CA LEU A 233 8.65 -14.12 41.86
C LEU A 233 7.23 -13.67 41.53
N ALA A 234 7.03 -13.01 40.39
CA ALA A 234 5.73 -12.65 39.84
C ALA A 234 5.47 -13.39 38.53
N ARG A 235 4.27 -13.93 38.38
CA ARG A 235 3.78 -14.55 37.15
C ARG A 235 2.99 -13.53 36.33
N GLY A 236 2.98 -13.73 35.03
CA GLY A 236 2.38 -12.79 34.10
C GLY A 236 2.42 -13.30 32.67
N TYR A 237 2.33 -12.37 31.73
CA TYR A 237 2.43 -12.64 30.30
C TYR A 237 3.22 -11.55 29.55
N LEU A 238 3.67 -11.88 28.35
CA LEU A 238 4.38 -10.97 27.45
C LEU A 238 3.43 -10.43 26.37
N TYR A 239 3.11 -9.15 26.46
CA TYR A 239 2.30 -8.43 25.48
C TYR A 239 3.16 -8.04 24.25
N PRO A 240 2.65 -8.14 23.01
CA PRO A 240 1.25 -8.39 22.64
C PRO A 240 0.86 -9.86 22.41
N PHE A 241 1.82 -10.78 22.39
CA PHE A 241 1.57 -12.17 21.99
C PHE A 241 0.84 -13.01 23.04
N GLY A 242 0.96 -12.67 24.33
CA GLY A 242 0.27 -13.36 25.43
C GLY A 242 1.03 -14.53 26.05
N HIS A 243 2.27 -14.81 25.62
CA HIS A 243 3.10 -15.88 26.19
C HIS A 243 3.23 -15.76 27.70
N ARG A 244 2.91 -16.82 28.43
CA ARG A 244 3.11 -16.88 29.88
C ARG A 244 4.58 -16.75 30.25
N ALA A 245 4.85 -15.90 31.23
CA ALA A 245 6.21 -15.60 31.70
C ALA A 245 6.27 -15.40 33.22
N ILE A 246 7.48 -15.49 33.75
CA ILE A 246 7.81 -15.30 35.15
C ILE A 246 8.91 -14.26 35.26
N TYR A 247 8.68 -13.22 36.05
CA TYR A 247 9.71 -12.28 36.49
C TYR A 247 10.14 -12.66 37.91
N GLU A 248 11.44 -12.84 38.13
CA GLU A 248 12.02 -13.11 39.44
C GLU A 248 13.09 -12.07 39.79
N LYS A 249 13.03 -11.59 41.02
CA LYS A 249 14.09 -10.86 41.69
C LYS A 249 14.61 -11.69 42.86
N SER A 250 15.90 -11.99 42.85
CA SER A 250 16.59 -12.62 43.96
C SER A 250 17.64 -11.67 44.54
N VAL A 251 17.77 -11.67 45.86
CA VAL A 251 18.72 -10.85 46.60
C VAL A 251 19.36 -11.72 47.67
N VAL A 252 20.68 -11.80 47.69
CA VAL A 252 21.43 -12.62 48.66
C VAL A 252 22.54 -11.78 49.27
N ARG A 253 22.74 -11.91 50.58
CA ARG A 253 23.91 -11.36 51.25
C ARG A 253 25.13 -12.21 50.92
N ALA A 254 26.10 -11.61 50.23
CA ALA A 254 27.36 -12.26 49.88
C ALA A 254 28.53 -11.51 50.51
N PHE A 255 29.54 -12.25 50.97
CA PHE A 255 30.80 -11.68 51.44
C PHE A 255 31.70 -11.38 50.24
N ASP A 256 32.06 -10.12 50.08
CA ASP A 256 33.06 -9.68 49.11
C ASP A 256 34.44 -9.73 49.77
N ALA A 257 35.28 -10.67 49.33
CA ALA A 257 36.59 -10.88 49.91
C ALA A 257 37.60 -9.78 49.56
N ALA A 258 37.41 -9.07 48.45
CA ALA A 258 38.32 -7.99 48.04
C ALA A 258 38.10 -6.75 48.93
N GLU A 259 36.83 -6.40 49.15
CA GLU A 259 36.44 -5.24 49.95
C GLU A 259 36.26 -5.57 51.45
N GLN A 260 36.32 -6.86 51.82
CA GLN A 260 36.10 -7.38 53.19
C GLN A 260 34.76 -6.94 53.78
N VAL A 261 33.71 -6.88 52.95
CA VAL A 261 32.36 -6.45 53.35
C VAL A 261 31.30 -7.44 52.90
N ALA A 262 30.24 -7.60 53.70
CA ALA A 262 29.07 -8.38 53.30
C ALA A 262 27.99 -7.45 52.73
N VAL A 263 27.71 -7.56 51.43
CA VAL A 263 26.77 -6.71 50.69
C VAL A 263 25.59 -7.53 50.16
N LEU A 264 24.46 -6.86 49.92
CA LEU A 264 23.32 -7.47 49.25
C LEU A 264 23.50 -7.40 47.73
N ARG A 265 23.55 -8.56 47.09
CA ARG A 265 23.64 -8.71 45.63
C ARG A 265 22.28 -9.08 45.08
N HIS A 266 21.80 -8.36 44.07
CA HIS A 266 20.54 -8.66 43.38
C HIS A 266 20.79 -9.24 41.99
N ALA A 267 19.89 -10.12 41.56
CA ALA A 267 19.77 -10.61 40.19
C ALA A 267 18.30 -10.56 39.76
N TYR A 268 18.10 -10.26 38.48
CA TYR A 268 16.78 -10.25 37.84
C TYR A 268 16.75 -11.33 36.77
N GLN A 269 15.66 -12.09 36.72
CA GLN A 269 15.45 -13.10 35.70
C GLN A 269 14.05 -13.00 35.14
N LEU A 270 13.94 -13.06 33.82
CA LEU A 270 12.67 -13.23 33.10
C LEU A 270 12.70 -14.57 32.39
N THR A 271 11.70 -15.40 32.66
CA THR A 271 11.58 -16.75 32.10
C THR A 271 10.26 -16.90 31.35
N VAL A 272 10.31 -17.23 30.07
CA VAL A 272 9.14 -17.58 29.26
C VAL A 272 8.79 -19.03 29.54
N VAL A 273 7.63 -19.27 30.15
CA VAL A 273 7.18 -20.62 30.55
C VAL A 273 6.27 -21.26 29.50
N GLU A 274 5.64 -20.45 28.66
CA GLU A 274 4.92 -20.88 27.46
C GLU A 274 5.69 -20.35 26.24
N PRO A 275 6.75 -21.04 25.77
CA PRO A 275 7.55 -20.56 24.66
C PRO A 275 6.79 -20.55 23.34
N VAL A 276 5.84 -21.46 23.17
CA VAL A 276 5.05 -21.65 21.95
C VAL A 276 3.59 -21.37 22.29
N ARG A 277 2.93 -20.54 21.48
CA ARG A 277 1.53 -20.17 21.68
C ARG A 277 0.78 -20.17 20.35
N ASP A 278 -0.38 -20.83 20.36
CA ASP A 278 -1.29 -20.84 19.22
C ASP A 278 -1.87 -19.46 18.94
N ARG A 279 -2.35 -19.27 17.71
CA ARG A 279 -3.10 -18.07 17.30
C ARG A 279 -4.26 -17.74 18.26
N SER A 280 -4.60 -16.45 18.34
CA SER A 280 -5.75 -15.98 19.11
C SER A 280 -7.05 -16.66 18.66
N GLN A 281 -7.91 -16.98 19.64
CA GLN A 281 -9.26 -17.51 19.39
C GLN A 281 -10.24 -16.42 18.97
N ASP A 282 -9.91 -15.14 19.17
CA ASP A 282 -10.72 -14.03 18.71
C ASP A 282 -10.63 -13.88 17.18
N PRO A 283 -11.73 -14.05 16.43
CA PRO A 283 -11.71 -14.00 14.97
C PRO A 283 -11.17 -12.67 14.42
N ALA A 284 -11.44 -11.54 15.08
CA ALA A 284 -11.04 -10.22 14.61
C ALA A 284 -9.54 -9.96 14.80
N ILE A 285 -8.93 -10.57 15.81
CA ILE A 285 -7.47 -10.56 16.00
C ILE A 285 -6.82 -11.57 15.04
N ARG A 286 -7.33 -12.80 15.00
CA ARG A 286 -6.81 -13.88 14.16
C ARG A 286 -6.71 -13.49 12.69
N ARG A 287 -7.72 -12.79 12.15
CA ARG A 287 -7.74 -12.33 10.76
C ARG A 287 -6.69 -11.24 10.47
N ARG A 288 -6.27 -10.47 11.48
CA ARG A 288 -5.24 -9.43 11.35
C ARG A 288 -3.83 -9.93 11.68
N PHE A 289 -3.68 -11.20 12.06
CA PHE A 289 -2.40 -11.81 12.40
C PHE A 289 -2.32 -13.23 11.80
N PRO A 290 -1.87 -13.35 10.54
CA PRO A 290 -2.01 -14.57 9.72
C PRO A 290 -0.92 -15.62 10.02
N PHE A 291 -0.68 -15.89 11.31
CA PHE A 291 0.28 -16.89 11.76
C PHE A 291 -0.44 -17.92 12.63
N ASP A 292 -0.06 -19.19 12.49
CA ASP A 292 -0.75 -20.28 13.19
C ASP A 292 -0.28 -20.39 14.63
N GLU A 293 1.01 -20.19 14.82
CA GLU A 293 1.75 -20.38 16.07
C GLU A 293 2.86 -19.33 16.14
N VAL A 294 3.11 -18.82 17.34
CA VAL A 294 4.22 -17.92 17.66
C VAL A 294 5.12 -18.63 18.67
N GLU A 295 6.42 -18.65 18.42
CA GLU A 295 7.43 -19.18 19.32
C GLU A 295 8.40 -18.07 19.76
N ILE A 296 8.67 -17.96 21.06
CA ILE A 296 9.80 -17.22 21.62
C ILE A 296 10.94 -18.21 21.86
N SER A 297 11.89 -18.23 20.93
CA SER A 297 12.94 -19.26 20.88
C SER A 297 13.96 -19.18 22.03
N ARG A 298 14.17 -17.99 22.61
CA ARG A 298 14.98 -17.80 23.83
C ARG A 298 14.06 -17.61 25.03
N THR A 299 14.14 -18.52 26.00
CA THR A 299 13.20 -18.53 27.12
C THR A 299 13.73 -17.93 28.42
N VAL A 300 15.05 -17.72 28.56
CA VAL A 300 15.66 -17.21 29.81
C VAL A 300 16.50 -15.96 29.54
N PHE A 301 16.25 -14.93 30.34
CA PHE A 301 16.93 -13.63 30.28
C PHE A 301 17.36 -13.22 31.69
N THR A 302 18.67 -13.08 31.92
CA THR A 302 19.27 -12.79 33.24
C THR A 302 19.98 -11.43 33.31
N GLU A 303 20.27 -10.81 32.17
CA GLU A 303 20.95 -9.51 32.07
C GLU A 303 19.95 -8.37 31.93
N LEU A 304 19.08 -8.23 32.93
CA LEU A 304 18.03 -7.21 32.97
C LEU A 304 18.44 -6.04 33.85
N GLU A 305 18.10 -4.83 33.42
CA GLU A 305 18.14 -3.66 34.31
C GLU A 305 16.97 -3.70 35.31
N HIS A 306 17.03 -2.85 36.35
CA HIS A 306 15.93 -2.72 37.30
C HIS A 306 14.65 -2.32 36.55
N PRO A 307 13.52 -3.04 36.75
CA PRO A 307 12.30 -2.77 36.00
C PRO A 307 11.70 -1.39 36.34
N ASP A 308 11.44 -0.59 35.32
CA ASP A 308 10.66 0.65 35.44
C ASP A 308 9.15 0.34 35.40
N TRP A 309 8.62 -0.05 36.55
CA TRP A 309 7.21 -0.42 36.69
C TRP A 309 6.27 0.77 36.44
N GLN A 310 5.31 0.55 35.55
CA GLN A 310 4.24 1.48 35.28
C GLN A 310 3.07 1.21 36.23
N SER A 311 2.61 2.25 36.93
CA SER A 311 1.46 2.16 37.82
C SER A 311 0.14 2.34 37.06
N PHE A 312 -0.78 1.40 37.21
CA PHE A 312 -2.11 1.39 36.60
C PHE A 312 -3.21 1.66 37.65
N ASP A 313 -4.26 2.41 37.30
CA ASP A 313 -5.44 2.66 38.15
C ASP A 313 -6.61 1.79 37.69
N ALA A 314 -7.01 0.83 38.53
CA ALA A 314 -8.12 -0.07 38.25
C ALA A 314 -9.51 0.58 38.41
N GLY A 315 -9.59 1.90 38.62
CA GLY A 315 -10.82 2.67 38.86
C GLY A 315 -11.30 2.67 40.31
N ASP A 316 -10.47 2.20 41.22
CA ASP A 316 -10.68 2.24 42.67
C ASP A 316 -9.93 3.41 43.33
N GLY A 317 -9.27 4.26 42.53
CA GLY A 317 -8.48 5.40 43.00
C GLY A 317 -7.11 5.00 43.55
N GLN A 318 -6.72 3.72 43.43
CA GLN A 318 -5.42 3.21 43.85
C GLN A 318 -4.57 2.85 42.63
N ARG A 319 -3.39 3.48 42.52
CA ARG A 319 -2.43 3.15 41.45
C ARG A 319 -1.49 2.03 41.90
N ARG A 320 -1.47 0.93 41.13
CA ARG A 320 -0.67 -0.27 41.42
C ARG A 320 0.29 -0.57 40.27
N ASP A 321 1.54 -0.88 40.60
CA ASP A 321 2.57 -1.25 39.62
C ASP A 321 2.17 -2.56 38.91
N THR A 322 2.04 -2.52 37.58
CA THR A 322 1.34 -3.61 36.85
C THR A 322 2.14 -4.18 35.69
N TYR A 323 2.87 -3.36 34.95
CA TYR A 323 3.63 -3.79 33.78
C TYR A 323 4.91 -2.98 33.62
N PHE A 324 5.87 -3.51 32.86
CA PHE A 324 7.08 -2.79 32.49
C PHE A 324 7.63 -3.30 31.16
N ARG A 325 8.46 -2.48 30.51
CA ARG A 325 9.25 -2.90 29.35
C ARG A 325 10.59 -3.44 29.85
N PRO A 326 10.92 -4.73 29.62
CA PRO A 326 12.23 -5.26 29.98
C PRO A 326 13.34 -4.53 29.21
N MET A 327 14.38 -4.12 29.94
CA MET A 327 15.53 -3.39 29.39
C MET A 327 16.77 -4.26 29.55
N ALA A 328 17.56 -4.36 28.48
CA ALA A 328 18.90 -4.94 28.51
C ALA A 328 19.90 -3.92 29.07
N SER A 329 21.10 -4.41 29.45
CA SER A 329 22.20 -3.56 29.91
C SER A 329 22.50 -2.42 28.91
N ALA A 330 22.66 -1.19 29.41
CA ALA A 330 22.87 0.06 28.66
C ALA A 330 21.59 0.78 28.18
N GLY A 331 20.46 0.55 28.85
CA GLY A 331 19.21 1.30 28.64
C GLY A 331 18.52 1.04 27.31
N GLN A 332 18.80 -0.09 26.64
CA GLN A 332 18.13 -0.50 25.40
C GLN A 332 16.97 -1.46 25.71
N PRO A 333 15.84 -1.39 24.99
CA PRO A 333 14.79 -2.39 25.10
C PRO A 333 15.32 -3.80 24.84
N LEU A 334 14.97 -4.76 25.71
CA LEU A 334 15.30 -6.15 25.50
C LEU A 334 14.50 -6.70 24.30
N LEU A 335 15.20 -7.24 23.31
CA LEU A 335 14.58 -7.85 22.14
C LEU A 335 14.40 -9.36 22.35
N PHE A 336 13.21 -9.85 22.03
CA PHE A 336 12.84 -11.25 22.11
C PHE A 336 12.89 -11.87 20.71
N PRO A 337 13.59 -13.00 20.51
CA PRO A 337 13.66 -13.67 19.22
C PRO A 337 12.38 -14.48 18.98
N VAL A 338 11.54 -13.95 18.10
CA VAL A 338 10.22 -14.48 17.75
C VAL A 338 10.29 -15.23 16.42
N VAL A 339 9.62 -16.39 16.39
CA VAL A 339 9.41 -17.21 15.21
C VAL A 339 7.91 -17.37 15.01
N CYS A 340 7.37 -16.78 13.95
CA CYS A 340 5.98 -16.96 13.56
C CYS A 340 5.88 -18.06 12.49
N HIS A 341 5.08 -19.10 12.76
CA HIS A 341 4.88 -20.21 11.83
C HIS A 341 3.79 -19.88 10.80
N ALA A 342 4.14 -20.03 9.52
CA ALA A 342 3.24 -19.92 8.38
C ALA A 342 3.44 -21.13 7.44
N PRO A 343 2.46 -21.47 6.58
CA PRO A 343 2.55 -22.64 5.70
C PRO A 343 3.76 -22.60 4.77
N ASN A 344 4.11 -21.40 4.31
CA ASN A 344 5.18 -21.17 3.34
C ASN A 344 6.57 -21.06 4.02
N GLY A 345 6.64 -21.29 5.33
CA GLY A 345 7.86 -21.25 6.13
C GLY A 345 7.76 -20.27 7.32
N PRO A 346 8.64 -20.44 8.32
CA PRO A 346 8.66 -19.58 9.50
C PRO A 346 9.24 -18.19 9.20
N VAL A 347 8.62 -17.16 9.75
CA VAL A 347 9.10 -15.77 9.73
C VAL A 347 9.81 -15.49 11.05
N ARG A 348 11.07 -15.07 10.99
CA ARG A 348 11.91 -14.81 12.17
C ARG A 348 12.25 -13.34 12.30
N PHE A 349 12.14 -12.80 13.51
CA PHE A 349 12.47 -11.42 13.82
C PHE A 349 12.68 -11.23 15.33
N GLU A 350 13.23 -10.08 15.73
CA GLU A 350 13.40 -9.72 17.13
C GLU A 350 12.61 -8.46 17.46
N VAL A 351 11.85 -8.48 18.56
CA VAL A 351 11.00 -7.35 18.96
C VAL A 351 11.02 -7.13 20.47
N PRO A 352 10.88 -5.88 20.94
CA PRO A 352 10.63 -5.64 22.36
C PRO A 352 9.24 -6.13 22.73
N LEU A 353 9.10 -6.68 23.94
CA LEU A 353 7.83 -7.09 24.53
C LEU A 353 7.61 -6.35 25.85
N VAL A 354 6.40 -6.44 26.40
CA VAL A 354 6.05 -5.85 27.71
C VAL A 354 5.63 -6.96 28.65
N PHE A 355 6.27 -7.03 29.82
CA PHE A 355 5.84 -7.95 30.88
C PHE A 355 4.65 -7.33 31.62
N VAL A 356 3.56 -8.08 31.72
CA VAL A 356 2.36 -7.68 32.46
C VAL A 356 2.14 -8.69 33.58
N ALA A 357 2.17 -8.22 34.83
CA ALA A 357 1.97 -9.08 35.99
C ALA A 357 0.50 -9.52 36.10
N ASP A 358 0.29 -10.76 36.53
CA ASP A 358 -1.05 -11.25 36.85
C ASP A 358 -1.59 -10.50 38.07
N ARG A 359 -2.72 -9.83 37.88
CA ARG A 359 -3.47 -9.17 38.96
C ARG A 359 -4.95 -9.52 38.84
N SER A 360 -5.64 -9.63 39.96
CA SER A 360 -7.08 -9.87 39.97
C SER A 360 -7.84 -8.58 39.61
N LEU A 361 -8.09 -8.36 38.32
CA LEU A 361 -8.80 -7.19 37.80
C LEU A 361 -10.23 -7.54 37.38
N GLY A 362 -11.17 -6.64 37.66
CA GLY A 362 -12.53 -6.75 37.12
C GLY A 362 -12.58 -6.48 35.60
N PRO A 363 -13.67 -6.83 34.91
CA PRO A 363 -13.77 -6.68 33.45
C PRO A 363 -13.51 -5.25 32.94
N ALA A 364 -14.09 -4.24 33.60
CA ALA A 364 -13.90 -2.84 33.23
C ALA A 364 -12.46 -2.31 33.45
N ALA A 365 -11.74 -2.86 34.44
CA ALA A 365 -10.33 -2.55 34.65
C ALA A 365 -9.46 -3.24 33.60
N THR A 366 -9.81 -4.47 33.23
CA THR A 366 -9.11 -5.23 32.18
C THR A 366 -9.18 -4.53 30.83
N SER A 367 -10.36 -4.02 30.43
CA SER A 367 -10.50 -3.24 29.18
C SER A 367 -9.67 -1.94 29.19
N ARG A 368 -9.59 -1.25 30.33
CA ARG A 368 -8.75 -0.05 30.45
C ARG A 368 -7.26 -0.36 30.41
N LEU A 369 -6.84 -1.45 31.07
CA LEU A 369 -5.46 -1.93 30.99
C LEU A 369 -5.10 -2.30 29.55
N ALA A 370 -6.03 -2.92 28.81
CA ALA A 370 -5.84 -3.25 27.40
C ALA A 370 -5.59 -2.01 26.52
N GLU A 371 -6.38 -0.95 26.71
CA GLU A 371 -6.15 0.32 26.01
C GLU A 371 -4.81 0.97 26.39
N GLU A 372 -4.45 0.94 27.67
CA GLU A 372 -3.20 1.49 28.17
C GLU A 372 -1.98 0.75 27.64
N LEU A 373 -2.02 -0.59 27.62
CA LEU A 373 -0.98 -1.44 27.05
C LEU A 373 -0.82 -1.21 25.55
N GLY A 374 -1.93 -1.04 24.81
CA GLY A 374 -1.88 -0.68 23.39
C GLY A 374 -1.15 0.64 23.14
N ARG A 375 -1.40 1.66 23.98
CA ARG A 375 -0.70 2.96 23.91
C ARG A 375 0.76 2.86 24.33
N PHE A 376 1.06 2.10 25.39
CA PHE A 376 2.41 1.95 25.94
C PHE A 376 3.33 1.14 25.02
N TYR A 377 2.80 0.06 24.41
CA TYR A 377 3.51 -0.71 23.41
C TYR A 377 3.70 0.09 22.12
N GLY A 378 2.64 0.75 21.66
CA GLY A 378 2.64 1.52 20.43
C GLY A 378 2.73 0.63 19.20
N ARG A 379 3.55 1.05 18.24
CA ARG A 379 3.72 0.41 16.94
C ARG A 379 5.19 0.03 16.75
N VAL A 380 5.45 -1.24 16.45
CA VAL A 380 6.81 -1.77 16.28
C VAL A 380 6.98 -2.25 14.85
N THR A 381 7.80 -1.55 14.07
CA THR A 381 8.11 -1.92 12.69
C THR A 381 9.21 -2.96 12.64
N VAL A 382 8.96 -4.03 11.88
CA VAL A 382 9.85 -5.17 11.69
C VAL A 382 10.17 -5.31 10.20
N ALA A 383 11.45 -5.40 9.87
CA ALA A 383 11.91 -5.75 8.53
C ALA A 383 12.22 -7.25 8.45
N ILE A 384 11.79 -7.90 7.38
CA ILE A 384 12.04 -9.31 7.10
C ILE A 384 12.58 -9.47 5.67
N PRO A 385 13.28 -10.57 5.34
CA PRO A 385 13.53 -10.93 3.96
C PRO A 385 12.19 -11.01 3.19
N PRO A 386 12.12 -10.60 1.90
CA PRO A 386 10.91 -10.74 1.10
C PRO A 386 10.39 -12.18 1.14
N THR A 387 9.24 -12.38 1.79
CA THR A 387 8.69 -13.71 2.09
C THR A 387 7.26 -13.80 1.60
N PRO A 388 6.89 -14.85 0.82
CA PRO A 388 5.51 -15.05 0.39
C PRO A 388 4.65 -15.52 1.57
N LEU A 389 3.73 -14.66 2.03
CA LEU A 389 2.83 -14.95 3.14
C LEU A 389 1.39 -15.11 2.66
N ASP A 390 0.74 -16.18 3.08
CA ASP A 390 -0.72 -16.33 3.00
C ASP A 390 -1.35 -15.46 4.09
N LEU A 391 -1.92 -14.32 3.68
CA LEU A 391 -2.41 -13.27 4.57
C LEU A 391 -3.83 -13.53 5.08
N VAL A 392 -4.50 -14.58 4.63
CA VAL A 392 -5.89 -14.83 5.04
C VAL A 392 -6.06 -16.17 5.74
N ARG A 393 -5.24 -17.17 5.40
CA ARG A 393 -5.28 -18.49 6.05
C ARG A 393 -6.64 -19.18 5.89
N ALA A 394 -7.29 -19.00 4.75
CA ALA A 394 -8.57 -19.66 4.48
C ALA A 394 -8.39 -21.16 4.18
N PRO A 395 -9.42 -21.98 4.43
CA PRO A 395 -9.40 -23.39 4.05
C PRO A 395 -9.24 -23.60 2.53
N GLU A 396 -9.84 -22.70 1.73
CA GLU A 396 -9.72 -22.68 0.27
C GLU A 396 -8.92 -21.44 -0.13
N ALA A 397 -7.77 -21.67 -0.78
CA ALA A 397 -6.87 -20.60 -1.20
C ALA A 397 -7.44 -19.85 -2.41
N ALA A 398 -7.57 -18.54 -2.28
CA ALA A 398 -7.91 -17.64 -3.36
C ALA A 398 -6.63 -17.07 -4.03
N PRO A 399 -6.69 -16.68 -5.32
CA PRO A 399 -5.51 -16.24 -6.06
C PRO A 399 -4.78 -15.02 -5.50
N ALA A 400 -5.46 -14.18 -4.72
CA ALA A 400 -4.86 -13.00 -4.09
C ALA A 400 -4.62 -13.18 -2.59
N ASP A 401 -4.54 -14.39 -2.06
CA ASP A 401 -4.24 -14.61 -0.63
C ASP A 401 -2.76 -14.47 -0.28
N VAL A 402 -1.90 -14.81 -1.23
CA VAL A 402 -0.46 -14.88 -1.02
C VAL A 402 0.22 -13.66 -1.60
N HIS A 403 0.93 -12.89 -0.76
CA HIS A 403 1.68 -11.70 -1.17
C HIS A 403 3.11 -11.76 -0.67
N LEU A 404 4.03 -11.15 -1.42
CA LEU A 404 5.43 -11.02 -1.01
C LEU A 404 5.57 -9.84 -0.05
N VAL A 405 5.87 -10.14 1.21
CA VAL A 405 5.99 -9.17 2.31
C VAL A 405 7.45 -8.99 2.70
N ARG A 406 7.91 -7.74 2.83
CA ARG A 406 9.29 -7.39 3.25
C ARG A 406 9.37 -6.81 4.66
N GLY A 407 8.23 -6.53 5.26
CA GLY A 407 8.15 -5.90 6.57
C GLY A 407 6.72 -5.70 6.99
N PHE A 408 6.52 -5.46 8.27
CA PHE A 408 5.21 -5.20 8.85
C PHE A 408 5.36 -4.39 10.13
N THR A 409 4.27 -3.76 10.55
CA THR A 409 4.17 -3.05 11.81
C THR A 409 3.28 -3.83 12.77
N LEU A 410 3.84 -4.27 13.88
CA LEU A 410 3.14 -4.95 14.96
C LEU A 410 2.45 -3.93 15.87
N GLY A 411 1.20 -4.24 16.20
CA GLY A 411 0.48 -3.68 17.33
C GLY A 411 -0.07 -4.81 18.20
N GLY A 412 -0.78 -4.44 19.26
CA GLY A 412 -1.50 -5.40 20.08
C GLY A 412 -2.94 -4.97 20.31
N ARG A 413 -3.82 -5.96 20.41
CA ARG A 413 -5.23 -5.81 20.75
C ARG A 413 -5.60 -6.83 21.81
N PHE A 414 -6.79 -6.70 22.38
CA PHE A 414 -7.33 -7.67 23.32
C PHE A 414 -8.63 -8.25 22.79
N GLY A 415 -8.77 -9.56 22.87
CA GLY A 415 -9.99 -10.30 22.56
C GLY A 415 -10.44 -11.05 23.81
N HIS A 416 -11.61 -10.72 24.35
CA HIS A 416 -12.16 -11.39 25.54
C HIS A 416 -11.16 -11.50 26.73
N ALA A 417 -10.41 -10.42 27.00
CA ALA A 417 -9.33 -10.33 28.00
C ALA A 417 -8.01 -11.07 27.68
N ASP A 418 -7.90 -11.71 26.52
CA ASP A 418 -6.64 -12.29 26.04
C ASP A 418 -5.91 -11.30 25.10
N PRO A 419 -4.64 -10.96 25.36
CA PRO A 419 -3.87 -10.16 24.43
C PRO A 419 -3.58 -10.93 23.14
N GLY A 420 -3.58 -10.21 22.02
CA GLY A 420 -3.18 -10.76 20.73
C GLY A 420 -2.46 -9.72 19.88
N ALA A 421 -1.39 -10.16 19.23
CA ALA A 421 -0.70 -9.36 18.24
C ALA A 421 -1.56 -9.16 16.99
N VAL A 422 -1.39 -8.02 16.34
CA VAL A 422 -2.00 -7.70 15.04
C VAL A 422 -0.97 -7.03 14.15
N LEU A 423 -1.09 -7.25 12.83
CA LEU A 423 -0.34 -6.51 11.84
C LEU A 423 -1.15 -5.24 11.50
N GLU A 424 -0.70 -4.10 12.03
CA GLU A 424 -1.34 -2.80 11.77
C GLU A 424 -1.05 -2.33 10.33
N GLU A 425 0.17 -2.61 9.83
CA GLU A 425 0.58 -2.36 8.45
C GLU A 425 1.48 -3.48 7.92
N LEU A 426 1.45 -3.70 6.61
CA LEU A 426 2.22 -4.67 5.85
C LEU A 426 2.88 -3.97 4.67
N GLU A 427 4.19 -4.10 4.51
CA GLU A 427 4.88 -3.68 3.28
C GLU A 427 4.90 -4.83 2.29
N MET A 428 4.04 -4.76 1.28
CA MET A 428 3.93 -5.79 0.24
C MET A 428 4.10 -5.21 -1.16
N THR A 429 4.52 -6.07 -2.08
CA THR A 429 4.54 -5.74 -3.51
C THR A 429 3.36 -6.35 -4.24
N LEU A 430 3.02 -5.79 -5.40
CA LEU A 430 2.01 -6.30 -6.33
C LEU A 430 2.69 -6.68 -7.66
N PRO A 431 3.33 -7.86 -7.74
CA PRO A 431 4.09 -8.26 -8.93
C PRO A 431 3.23 -8.31 -10.20
N ALA A 432 1.92 -8.55 -10.02
CA ALA A 432 0.94 -8.43 -11.10
C ALA A 432 1.04 -7.10 -11.85
N LEU A 433 1.08 -5.99 -11.12
CA LEU A 433 1.07 -4.66 -11.70
C LEU A 433 2.43 -4.34 -12.34
N GLY A 434 3.54 -4.66 -11.66
CA GLY A 434 4.88 -4.47 -12.22
C GLY A 434 5.05 -5.17 -13.57
N ARG A 435 4.67 -6.46 -13.65
CA ARG A 435 4.78 -7.23 -14.90
C ARG A 435 3.81 -6.76 -16.00
N LEU A 436 2.56 -6.46 -15.65
CA LEU A 436 1.57 -6.01 -16.62
C LEU A 436 1.87 -4.60 -17.17
N LEU A 437 2.42 -3.72 -16.34
CA LEU A 437 2.74 -2.33 -16.70
C LEU A 437 4.18 -2.13 -17.19
N ASP A 438 5.06 -3.15 -17.09
CA ASP A 438 6.52 -3.05 -17.32
C ASP A 438 7.13 -1.96 -16.45
N GLN A 439 6.86 -2.08 -15.16
CA GLN A 439 7.37 -1.22 -14.11
C GLN A 439 8.10 -2.07 -13.08
N ALA A 440 9.09 -1.47 -12.42
CA ALA A 440 9.76 -2.14 -11.31
C ALA A 440 8.77 -2.43 -10.18
N ASP A 441 8.90 -3.60 -9.56
CA ASP A 441 8.09 -3.97 -8.41
C ASP A 441 8.34 -2.98 -7.26
N ALA A 442 7.30 -2.22 -6.92
CA ALA A 442 7.30 -1.32 -5.78
C ALA A 442 6.65 -2.01 -4.56
N TYR A 443 7.11 -1.62 -3.37
CA TYR A 443 6.48 -2.01 -2.12
C TYR A 443 5.58 -0.88 -1.63
N HIS A 444 4.37 -1.22 -1.24
CA HIS A 444 3.39 -0.29 -0.71
C HIS A 444 2.92 -0.76 0.67
N PRO A 445 2.61 0.17 1.58
CA PRO A 445 2.02 -0.15 2.86
C PRO A 445 0.53 -0.47 2.71
N PHE A 446 0.10 -1.61 3.24
CA PHE A 446 -1.31 -2.02 3.31
C PHE A 446 -1.72 -2.32 4.74
N ARG A 447 -3.01 -2.21 5.02
CA ARG A 447 -3.63 -2.63 6.28
C ARG A 447 -4.83 -3.53 6.01
N TYR A 448 -5.16 -4.40 6.96
CA TYR A 448 -6.41 -5.15 6.92
C TYR A 448 -7.61 -4.22 7.06
N THR A 449 -8.64 -4.42 6.24
CA THR A 449 -9.88 -3.66 6.34
C THR A 449 -10.68 -4.10 7.57
N ASP A 450 -11.46 -3.18 8.16
CA ASP A 450 -12.37 -3.53 9.25
C ASP A 450 -13.46 -4.51 8.79
N ALA A 451 -13.94 -4.35 7.56
CA ALA A 451 -14.89 -5.28 6.94
C ALA A 451 -14.35 -6.71 6.90
N PHE A 452 -13.07 -6.90 6.55
CA PHE A 452 -12.44 -8.22 6.59
C PHE A 452 -12.24 -8.72 8.01
N ALA A 453 -11.84 -7.87 8.95
CA ALA A 453 -11.73 -8.27 10.34
C ALA A 453 -13.06 -8.75 10.95
N GLU A 454 -14.19 -8.21 10.51
CA GLU A 454 -15.54 -8.58 10.97
C GLU A 454 -16.13 -9.77 10.18
N GLN A 455 -16.09 -9.72 8.85
CA GLN A 455 -16.80 -10.63 7.95
C GLN A 455 -15.91 -11.77 7.44
N GLY A 456 -14.58 -11.65 7.55
CA GLY A 456 -13.62 -12.61 7.01
C GLY A 456 -13.70 -12.71 5.49
N GLU A 457 -13.77 -13.93 4.99
CA GLU A 457 -13.65 -14.27 3.57
C GLU A 457 -14.77 -13.67 2.69
N SER A 458 -15.91 -13.32 3.29
CA SER A 458 -17.04 -12.66 2.60
C SER A 458 -16.79 -11.18 2.31
N ALA A 459 -15.75 -10.57 2.89
CA ALA A 459 -15.45 -9.17 2.67
C ALA A 459 -14.97 -8.94 1.22
N TYR A 460 -15.51 -7.89 0.58
CA TYR A 460 -15.13 -7.52 -0.79
C TYR A 460 -13.63 -7.20 -0.91
N ALA A 461 -13.08 -6.46 0.05
CA ALA A 461 -11.68 -6.09 0.14
C ALA A 461 -11.08 -6.57 1.46
N MET A 462 -9.99 -7.33 1.40
CA MET A 462 -9.25 -7.80 2.58
C MET A 462 -8.21 -6.80 3.08
N LEU A 463 -7.57 -6.10 2.15
CA LEU A 463 -6.50 -5.15 2.42
C LEU A 463 -6.80 -3.83 1.71
N GLU A 464 -6.33 -2.73 2.28
CA GLU A 464 -6.36 -1.41 1.66
C GLU A 464 -5.02 -0.70 1.82
N LEU A 465 -4.66 0.14 0.85
CA LEU A 465 -3.46 0.96 0.93
C LEU A 465 -3.55 1.88 2.14
N ALA A 466 -2.44 1.98 2.89
CA ALA A 466 -2.34 2.94 3.97
C ALA A 466 -2.41 4.38 3.43
N ALA A 467 -2.85 5.32 4.28
CA ALA A 467 -2.91 6.76 3.97
C ALA A 467 -3.80 7.19 2.77
N GLY A 468 -4.69 6.32 2.26
CA GLY A 468 -5.63 6.69 1.19
C GLY A 468 -4.97 6.85 -0.19
N GLU A 469 -3.77 6.31 -0.37
CA GLU A 469 -3.07 6.24 -1.65
C GLU A 469 -3.83 5.37 -2.67
N ALA A 470 -3.54 5.56 -3.96
CA ALA A 470 -4.07 4.73 -5.01
C ALA A 470 -3.03 4.49 -6.11
N ILE A 471 -2.93 3.24 -6.56
CA ILE A 471 -2.00 2.80 -7.60
C ILE A 471 -2.71 2.95 -8.96
N PRO A 472 -2.13 3.68 -9.92
CA PRO A 472 -2.69 3.78 -11.27
C PRO A 472 -2.42 2.48 -12.05
N ILE A 473 -3.49 1.94 -12.64
CA ILE A 473 -3.43 0.91 -13.67
C ILE A 473 -3.77 1.63 -14.97
N ASP A 474 -2.77 1.89 -15.81
CA ASP A 474 -2.94 2.69 -17.01
C ASP A 474 -2.31 2.02 -18.23
N PHE A 475 -3.17 1.59 -19.14
CA PHE A 475 -2.79 1.05 -20.44
C PHE A 475 -3.14 2.02 -21.59
N ALA A 476 -3.47 3.28 -21.30
CA ALA A 476 -3.67 4.29 -22.33
C ALA A 476 -2.38 4.44 -23.16
N GLY A 477 -2.50 4.37 -24.49
CA GLY A 477 -1.36 4.38 -25.40
C GLY A 477 -0.51 3.09 -25.42
N ARG A 478 -0.92 2.06 -24.66
CA ARG A 478 -0.28 0.72 -24.60
C ARG A 478 -1.33 -0.40 -24.67
N ALA A 479 -2.36 -0.19 -25.51
CA ALA A 479 -3.51 -1.08 -25.62
C ALA A 479 -3.09 -2.51 -25.95
N GLU A 480 -2.00 -2.71 -26.71
CA GLU A 480 -1.43 -4.00 -27.06
C GLU A 480 -1.04 -4.88 -25.86
N ARG A 481 -0.96 -4.31 -24.66
CA ARG A 481 -0.70 -5.01 -23.39
C ARG A 481 -1.96 -5.30 -22.57
N SER A 482 -3.09 -4.67 -22.90
CA SER A 482 -4.39 -4.84 -22.24
C SER A 482 -5.50 -5.31 -23.18
N GLY A 483 -5.11 -6.01 -24.26
CA GLY A 483 -6.06 -6.66 -25.17
C GLY A 483 -6.06 -6.13 -26.59
N GLY A 484 -5.32 -5.07 -26.91
CA GLY A 484 -5.32 -4.40 -28.22
C GLY A 484 -6.60 -3.60 -28.46
N LEU A 485 -7.74 -4.27 -28.45
CA LEU A 485 -9.08 -3.68 -28.64
C LEU A 485 -9.48 -2.75 -27.49
N ALA A 486 -9.06 -3.11 -26.26
CA ALA A 486 -9.38 -2.40 -25.04
C ALA A 486 -8.10 -1.85 -24.41
N ALA A 487 -8.17 -0.64 -23.87
CA ALA A 487 -7.15 0.01 -23.06
C ALA A 487 -7.77 0.35 -21.71
N LEU A 488 -7.46 -0.42 -20.68
CA LEU A 488 -7.98 -0.15 -19.34
C LEU A 488 -7.19 0.98 -18.68
N ALA A 489 -7.87 1.94 -18.05
CA ALA A 489 -7.25 2.96 -17.21
C ALA A 489 -8.12 3.20 -15.97
N TYR A 490 -7.59 2.93 -14.77
CA TYR A 490 -8.28 3.12 -13.49
C TYR A 490 -7.30 3.12 -12.31
N ARG A 491 -7.79 3.47 -11.12
CA ARG A 491 -7.00 3.51 -9.88
C ARG A 491 -7.50 2.48 -8.88
N VAL A 492 -6.58 1.75 -8.27
CA VAL A 492 -6.86 0.74 -7.23
C VAL A 492 -6.29 1.19 -5.89
N ASN A 493 -7.01 0.91 -4.82
CA ASN A 493 -6.58 1.24 -3.45
C ASN A 493 -6.84 0.11 -2.44
N ALA A 494 -7.28 -1.05 -2.90
CA ALA A 494 -7.55 -2.20 -2.07
C ALA A 494 -7.25 -3.51 -2.81
N ILE A 495 -7.15 -4.60 -2.06
CA ILE A 495 -6.99 -5.96 -2.58
C ILE A 495 -8.20 -6.79 -2.17
N SER A 496 -8.87 -7.38 -3.15
CA SER A 496 -9.88 -8.41 -2.99
C SER A 496 -9.24 -9.78 -3.13
N ARG A 497 -9.69 -10.77 -2.33
CA ARG A 497 -9.20 -12.15 -2.41
C ARG A 497 -9.43 -12.78 -3.79
N ASN A 498 -10.58 -12.49 -4.39
CA ASN A 498 -11.02 -13.11 -5.63
C ASN A 498 -10.67 -12.26 -6.86
N TYR A 499 -10.73 -10.93 -6.75
CA TYR A 499 -10.53 -10.02 -7.89
C TYR A 499 -9.13 -9.41 -7.97
N GLY A 500 -8.32 -9.51 -6.90
CA GLY A 500 -7.02 -8.86 -6.79
C GLY A 500 -7.13 -7.36 -6.54
N PRO A 501 -6.25 -6.51 -7.12
CA PRO A 501 -6.34 -5.06 -6.96
C PRO A 501 -7.67 -4.47 -7.43
N VAL A 502 -8.38 -3.80 -6.52
CA VAL A 502 -9.72 -3.21 -6.72
C VAL A 502 -9.81 -1.81 -6.11
N LYS A 503 -10.90 -1.11 -6.40
CA LYS A 503 -11.26 0.18 -5.77
C LYS A 503 -12.21 -0.05 -4.59
N ALA A 504 -11.81 0.34 -3.39
CA ALA A 504 -12.53 0.11 -2.13
C ALA A 504 -13.93 0.75 -2.10
N ALA A 505 -14.11 1.93 -2.71
CA ALA A 505 -15.39 2.64 -2.75
C ALA A 505 -16.47 1.94 -3.60
N ALA A 506 -16.09 0.95 -4.41
CA ALA A 506 -17.02 0.07 -5.12
C ALA A 506 -17.57 -1.02 -4.18
N GLY A 507 -17.97 -0.68 -2.95
CA GLY A 507 -18.43 -1.60 -1.89
C GLY A 507 -19.68 -2.44 -2.22
N ALA A 508 -20.08 -2.48 -3.49
CA ALA A 508 -21.00 -3.43 -4.08
C ALA A 508 -20.38 -3.92 -5.40
N LEU A 509 -20.56 -5.21 -5.74
CA LEU A 509 -20.17 -5.79 -7.04
C LEU A 509 -20.56 -4.91 -8.25
N VAL A 510 -21.59 -4.07 -8.08
CA VAL A 510 -22.05 -3.09 -9.06
C VAL A 510 -21.35 -1.75 -8.86
N SER A 511 -20.44 -1.41 -9.77
CA SER A 511 -19.82 -0.08 -9.84
C SER A 511 -20.32 0.70 -11.06
N SER A 512 -20.53 2.01 -10.89
CA SER A 512 -20.78 2.88 -12.04
C SER A 512 -19.50 2.96 -12.89
N PRO A 513 -19.59 2.90 -14.23
CA PRO A 513 -18.40 2.94 -15.09
C PRO A 513 -17.52 4.17 -14.87
N ALA A 514 -18.14 5.35 -14.64
CA ALA A 514 -17.43 6.58 -14.32
C ALA A 514 -16.77 6.56 -12.93
N GLY A 515 -17.27 5.72 -12.01
CA GLY A 515 -16.70 5.49 -10.69
C GLY A 515 -15.48 4.56 -10.71
N LEU A 516 -15.36 3.66 -11.70
CA LEU A 516 -14.22 2.76 -11.86
C LEU A 516 -13.14 3.33 -12.79
N PHE A 517 -13.50 3.68 -14.02
CA PHE A 517 -12.55 4.01 -15.09
C PHE A 517 -12.16 5.49 -15.14
N ASP A 518 -10.89 5.79 -15.39
CA ASP A 518 -10.41 7.15 -15.69
C ASP A 518 -10.76 7.56 -17.14
N VAL A 519 -10.48 8.82 -17.53
CA VAL A 519 -10.82 9.36 -18.86
C VAL A 519 -10.06 8.64 -19.99
N GLY A 520 -8.88 8.08 -19.70
CA GLY A 520 -8.04 7.38 -20.70
C GLY A 520 -8.49 5.96 -21.04
N ALA A 521 -9.50 5.41 -20.36
CA ALA A 521 -9.94 4.02 -20.57
C ALA A 521 -10.83 3.92 -21.82
N GLY A 522 -10.48 3.06 -22.78
CA GLY A 522 -11.17 2.98 -24.06
C GLY A 522 -11.38 1.56 -24.62
N LEU A 523 -12.35 1.41 -25.50
CA LEU A 523 -12.61 0.23 -26.33
C LEU A 523 -12.83 0.70 -27.77
N LEU A 524 -11.96 0.28 -28.69
CA LEU A 524 -11.99 0.71 -30.10
C LEU A 524 -12.02 2.25 -30.27
N GLY A 525 -11.33 2.98 -29.38
CA GLY A 525 -11.30 4.45 -29.39
C GLY A 525 -12.48 5.14 -28.69
N TYR A 526 -13.50 4.39 -28.23
CA TYR A 526 -14.62 4.92 -27.45
C TYR A 526 -14.34 4.86 -25.94
N PRO A 527 -14.66 5.90 -25.14
CA PRO A 527 -14.45 5.88 -23.69
C PRO A 527 -15.29 4.79 -23.00
N LEU A 528 -14.65 3.90 -22.23
CA LEU A 528 -15.33 2.81 -21.51
C LEU A 528 -16.40 3.32 -20.54
N ARG A 529 -16.15 4.47 -19.91
CA ARG A 529 -17.09 5.14 -19.00
C ARG A 529 -18.38 5.63 -19.67
N GLU A 530 -18.38 5.79 -20.99
CA GLU A 530 -19.54 6.24 -21.76
C GLU A 530 -20.29 5.07 -22.39
N ILE A 531 -19.56 4.06 -22.89
CA ILE A 531 -20.17 2.93 -23.59
C ILE A 531 -20.72 1.84 -22.67
N ILE A 532 -20.21 1.75 -21.45
CA ILE A 532 -20.71 0.82 -20.44
C ILE A 532 -21.86 1.48 -19.68
N GLU A 533 -22.92 0.71 -19.44
CA GLU A 533 -24.03 1.06 -18.57
C GLU A 533 -23.74 0.67 -17.12
N ARG A 534 -23.34 -0.59 -16.92
CA ARG A 534 -23.13 -1.21 -15.61
C ARG A 534 -21.97 -2.20 -15.64
N ILE A 535 -21.21 -2.25 -14.55
CA ILE A 535 -20.14 -3.21 -14.31
C ILE A 535 -20.55 -4.05 -13.11
N ASP A 536 -20.79 -5.35 -13.33
CA ASP A 536 -21.19 -6.30 -12.29
C ASP A 536 -19.98 -7.08 -11.72
N VAL A 537 -18.90 -7.18 -12.52
CA VAL A 537 -17.63 -7.79 -12.09
C VAL A 537 -16.47 -6.91 -12.58
N PRO A 538 -15.59 -6.41 -11.69
CA PRO A 538 -14.44 -5.62 -12.11
C PRO A 538 -13.42 -6.49 -12.86
N PRO A 539 -12.50 -5.89 -13.64
CA PRO A 539 -11.35 -6.60 -14.18
C PRO A 539 -10.56 -7.31 -13.07
N MET A 540 -10.33 -8.61 -13.23
CA MET A 540 -9.59 -9.41 -12.26
C MET A 540 -8.11 -9.35 -12.58
N ILE A 541 -7.26 -9.08 -11.60
CA ILE A 541 -5.80 -9.11 -11.75
C ILE A 541 -5.21 -9.97 -10.62
N THR A 542 -4.76 -11.17 -10.95
CA THR A 542 -4.32 -12.17 -9.97
C THR A 542 -2.87 -12.58 -10.21
N SER A 543 -2.19 -13.09 -9.17
CA SER A 543 -0.82 -13.57 -9.25
C SER A 543 -0.71 -14.95 -8.62
N GLU A 544 -0.28 -15.93 -9.40
CA GLU A 544 0.09 -17.25 -8.90
C GLU A 544 1.59 -17.25 -8.58
N MET A 545 1.92 -17.25 -7.29
CA MET A 545 3.31 -17.33 -6.82
C MET A 545 3.86 -18.75 -7.01
N ARG A 546 5.04 -18.88 -7.64
CA ARG A 546 5.71 -20.16 -7.85
C ARG A 546 7.07 -20.18 -7.15
N PRO A 547 7.39 -21.20 -6.33
CA PRO A 547 8.68 -21.28 -5.65
C PRO A 547 9.85 -21.22 -6.63
N GLY A 548 10.77 -20.26 -6.42
CA GLY A 548 11.99 -20.11 -7.22
C GLY A 548 11.79 -19.64 -8.67
N ARG A 549 10.58 -19.25 -9.06
CA ARG A 549 10.26 -18.72 -10.40
C ARG A 549 9.50 -17.40 -10.29
N ALA A 550 9.47 -16.65 -11.39
CA ALA A 550 8.64 -15.45 -11.45
C ALA A 550 7.14 -15.83 -11.37
N PRO A 551 6.30 -15.03 -10.72
CA PRO A 551 4.87 -15.31 -10.61
C PRO A 551 4.19 -15.27 -11.98
N VAL A 552 3.17 -16.11 -12.15
CA VAL A 552 2.28 -16.05 -13.30
C VAL A 552 1.17 -15.06 -12.99
N VAL A 553 1.12 -14.00 -13.78
CA VAL A 553 0.15 -12.92 -13.63
C VAL A 553 -0.97 -13.12 -14.64
N THR A 554 -2.21 -13.11 -14.17
CA THR A 554 -3.39 -13.20 -15.03
C THR A 554 -4.28 -11.99 -14.84
N MET A 555 -4.52 -11.23 -15.91
CA MET A 555 -5.58 -10.22 -15.98
C MET A 555 -6.73 -10.75 -16.83
N SER A 556 -7.93 -10.86 -16.27
CA SER A 556 -9.10 -11.38 -16.99
C SER A 556 -10.35 -10.56 -16.76
N TRP A 557 -11.14 -10.38 -17.81
CA TRP A 557 -12.47 -9.78 -17.79
C TRP A 557 -13.34 -10.48 -18.83
N SER A 558 -13.73 -11.72 -18.51
CA SER A 558 -14.42 -12.64 -19.42
C SER A 558 -15.62 -13.34 -18.77
N GLN A 559 -16.00 -12.94 -17.55
CA GLN A 559 -17.12 -13.57 -16.85
C GLN A 559 -18.44 -13.21 -17.56
N PRO A 560 -19.37 -14.16 -17.74
CA PRO A 560 -20.67 -13.87 -18.34
C PRO A 560 -21.40 -12.77 -17.56
N GLY A 561 -21.86 -11.73 -18.26
CA GLY A 561 -22.55 -10.60 -17.63
C GLY A 561 -21.67 -9.66 -16.83
N ALA A 562 -20.32 -9.74 -16.93
CA ALA A 562 -19.43 -8.81 -16.24
C ALA A 562 -19.69 -7.34 -16.59
N VAL A 563 -20.14 -7.08 -17.83
CA VAL A 563 -20.34 -5.75 -18.40
C VAL A 563 -21.66 -5.71 -19.16
N THR A 564 -22.46 -4.69 -18.87
CA THR A 564 -23.64 -4.33 -19.68
C THR A 564 -23.32 -3.09 -20.51
N PHE A 565 -23.41 -3.18 -21.84
CA PHE A 565 -23.19 -2.05 -22.75
C PHE A 565 -24.47 -1.25 -22.97
N ARG A 566 -24.34 0.08 -23.13
CA ARG A 566 -25.48 0.94 -23.49
C ARG A 566 -25.88 0.71 -24.94
N LYS A 567 -27.18 0.60 -25.20
CA LYS A 567 -27.73 0.32 -26.53
C LYS A 567 -28.00 1.59 -27.36
N ASP A 568 -28.28 2.72 -26.70
CA ASP A 568 -28.73 3.95 -27.35
C ASP A 568 -27.60 4.94 -27.63
N LEU A 569 -26.40 4.45 -27.95
CA LEU A 569 -25.28 5.33 -28.28
C LEU A 569 -25.24 5.64 -29.78
N PRO A 570 -24.95 6.89 -30.15
CA PRO A 570 -24.95 7.31 -31.54
C PRO A 570 -23.85 6.65 -32.39
N GLY A 571 -22.70 6.30 -31.79
CA GLY A 571 -21.52 5.77 -32.50
C GLY A 571 -21.21 4.29 -32.26
N PHE A 572 -21.52 3.74 -31.09
CA PHE A 572 -21.28 2.34 -30.75
C PHE A 572 -22.60 1.61 -30.58
N VAL A 573 -22.87 0.61 -31.42
CA VAL A 573 -24.14 -0.13 -31.42
C VAL A 573 -23.96 -1.45 -30.66
N ALA A 574 -24.44 -1.48 -29.42
CA ALA A 574 -24.49 -2.71 -28.64
C ALA A 574 -25.79 -3.48 -28.88
N LYS A 575 -25.69 -4.80 -29.00
CA LYS A 575 -26.78 -5.78 -29.01
C LYS A 575 -26.90 -6.44 -27.64
N ASP A 576 -27.99 -7.17 -27.42
CA ASP A 576 -28.20 -7.95 -26.18
C ASP A 576 -27.13 -9.02 -25.94
N THR A 577 -26.49 -9.48 -27.02
CA THR A 577 -25.43 -10.48 -27.00
C THR A 577 -24.03 -9.87 -27.02
N THR A 578 -23.90 -8.54 -27.04
CA THR A 578 -22.59 -7.88 -26.99
C THR A 578 -21.86 -8.24 -25.71
N ARG A 579 -20.68 -8.85 -25.83
CA ARG A 579 -19.83 -9.19 -24.70
C ARG A 579 -18.36 -8.96 -25.03
N LEU A 580 -17.61 -8.57 -24.01
CA LEU A 580 -16.17 -8.37 -24.04
C LEU A 580 -15.50 -9.48 -23.23
N GLU A 581 -14.52 -10.15 -23.83
CA GLU A 581 -13.72 -11.17 -23.20
C GLU A 581 -12.25 -10.77 -23.29
N LEU A 582 -11.68 -10.30 -22.18
CA LEU A 582 -10.26 -9.95 -22.08
C LEU A 582 -9.52 -11.00 -21.25
N ASN A 583 -8.38 -11.47 -21.74
CA ASN A 583 -7.49 -12.35 -20.99
C ASN A 583 -6.02 -12.05 -21.32
N VAL A 584 -5.22 -11.76 -20.31
CA VAL A 584 -3.77 -11.53 -20.41
C VAL A 584 -3.09 -12.43 -19.40
N VAL A 585 -2.20 -13.30 -19.88
CA VAL A 585 -1.38 -14.18 -19.04
C VAL A 585 0.08 -13.84 -19.29
N ALA A 586 0.78 -13.39 -18.24
CA ALA A 586 2.20 -13.08 -18.28
C ALA A 586 2.97 -14.01 -17.34
N SER A 587 3.96 -14.72 -17.88
CA SER A 587 4.76 -15.72 -17.16
C SER A 587 6.25 -15.58 -17.50
N ASP A 588 7.09 -16.42 -16.92
CA ASP A 588 8.53 -16.49 -17.22
C ASP A 588 8.82 -16.94 -18.66
N THR A 589 7.92 -17.67 -19.31
CA THR A 589 8.06 -18.11 -20.71
C THR A 589 7.58 -17.07 -21.72
N GLY A 590 6.84 -16.05 -21.28
CA GLY A 590 6.36 -14.98 -22.14
C GLY A 590 4.94 -14.49 -21.79
N THR A 591 4.34 -13.73 -22.70
CA THR A 591 3.04 -13.08 -22.48
C THR A 591 2.05 -13.46 -23.59
N SER A 592 0.85 -13.87 -23.20
CA SER A 592 -0.28 -14.10 -24.11
C SER A 592 -1.38 -13.10 -23.82
N VAL A 593 -1.71 -12.26 -24.80
CA VAL A 593 -2.79 -11.27 -24.76
C VAL A 593 -3.89 -11.74 -25.69
N THR A 594 -5.13 -11.81 -25.22
CA THR A 594 -6.31 -12.13 -26.03
C THR A 594 -7.46 -11.21 -25.63
N CYS A 595 -8.11 -10.60 -26.61
CA CYS A 595 -9.31 -9.80 -26.40
C CYS A 595 -10.32 -10.09 -27.49
N THR A 596 -11.55 -10.39 -27.10
CA THR A 596 -12.63 -10.68 -28.04
C THR A 596 -13.83 -9.79 -27.75
N LEU A 597 -14.32 -9.10 -28.78
CA LEU A 597 -15.58 -8.35 -28.72
C LEU A 597 -16.60 -9.01 -29.66
N HIS A 598 -17.75 -9.36 -29.09
CA HIS A 598 -18.82 -10.06 -29.79
C HIS A 598 -19.96 -9.11 -30.15
N ASP A 599 -20.63 -9.39 -31.28
CA ASP A 599 -21.95 -8.89 -31.63
C ASP A 599 -22.15 -7.38 -31.43
N PHE A 600 -21.33 -6.55 -32.08
CA PHE A 600 -21.40 -5.10 -31.96
C PHE A 600 -21.46 -4.43 -33.34
N GLY A 601 -21.73 -3.14 -33.36
CA GLY A 601 -21.64 -2.32 -34.56
C GLY A 601 -21.04 -0.95 -34.30
N LEU A 602 -20.61 -0.28 -35.37
CA LEU A 602 -20.04 1.06 -35.35
C LEU A 602 -20.80 1.94 -36.35
N ARG A 603 -21.30 3.08 -35.88
CA ARG A 603 -22.03 4.07 -36.67
C ARG A 603 -21.18 5.30 -36.87
N LEU A 604 -20.90 5.62 -38.13
CA LEU A 604 -19.90 6.61 -38.49
C LEU A 604 -20.45 7.58 -39.55
N PRO A 605 -20.19 8.90 -39.43
CA PRO A 605 -19.70 9.59 -38.23
C PRO A 605 -20.78 9.65 -37.12
N THR A 606 -20.36 9.80 -35.86
CA THR A 606 -21.23 9.70 -34.67
C THR A 606 -22.42 10.68 -34.68
N SER A 607 -22.25 11.93 -35.12
CA SER A 607 -23.30 12.96 -35.03
C SER A 607 -24.40 12.84 -36.09
N ASN A 608 -24.09 12.23 -37.25
CA ASN A 608 -25.00 11.98 -38.36
C ASN A 608 -24.53 10.71 -39.08
N PRO A 609 -24.95 9.52 -38.61
CA PRO A 609 -24.40 8.28 -39.11
C PRO A 609 -24.77 8.04 -40.58
N LEU A 610 -23.75 7.86 -41.40
CA LEU A 610 -23.85 7.62 -42.84
C LEU A 610 -23.50 6.17 -43.19
N LEU A 611 -22.75 5.48 -42.33
CA LEU A 611 -22.39 4.08 -42.46
C LEU A 611 -22.53 3.38 -41.11
N GLU A 612 -23.13 2.19 -41.11
CA GLU A 612 -23.12 1.26 -39.98
C GLU A 612 -22.34 0.01 -40.37
N LEU A 613 -21.27 -0.28 -39.63
CA LEU A 613 -20.54 -1.54 -39.69
C LEU A 613 -21.07 -2.45 -38.59
N SER A 614 -21.32 -3.72 -38.92
CA SER A 614 -21.77 -4.74 -37.98
C SER A 614 -20.75 -5.87 -37.93
N PHE A 615 -20.47 -6.37 -36.73
CA PHE A 615 -19.46 -7.39 -36.48
C PHE A 615 -20.10 -8.52 -35.66
N ALA A 616 -19.91 -9.77 -36.08
CA ALA A 616 -20.27 -10.92 -35.24
C ALA A 616 -19.20 -11.14 -34.17
N LYS A 617 -17.92 -11.00 -34.53
CA LYS A 617 -16.79 -11.20 -33.61
C LYS A 617 -15.53 -10.51 -34.11
N VAL A 618 -14.84 -9.81 -33.22
CA VAL A 618 -13.47 -9.31 -33.45
C VAL A 618 -12.57 -9.88 -32.36
N THR A 619 -11.51 -10.57 -32.76
CA THR A 619 -10.54 -11.22 -31.86
C THR A 619 -9.15 -10.65 -32.11
N TYR A 620 -8.52 -10.14 -31.07
CA TYR A 620 -7.11 -9.77 -31.06
C TYR A 620 -6.31 -10.78 -30.25
N VAL A 621 -5.23 -11.30 -30.81
CA VAL A 621 -4.30 -12.23 -30.14
C VAL A 621 -2.87 -11.76 -30.34
N ARG A 622 -2.09 -11.70 -29.26
CA ARG A 622 -0.66 -11.46 -29.34
C ARG A 622 0.07 -12.37 -28.37
N ARG A 623 1.02 -13.16 -28.86
CA ARG A 623 1.86 -14.03 -28.03
C ARG A 623 3.31 -13.61 -28.16
N THR A 624 4.00 -13.54 -27.04
CA THR A 624 5.46 -13.38 -26.96
C THR A 624 5.99 -14.57 -26.19
N GLY A 625 7.05 -15.22 -26.68
CA GLY A 625 7.64 -16.40 -26.05
C GLY A 625 8.09 -17.46 -27.07
N PRO A 626 8.84 -18.47 -26.63
CA PRO A 626 9.41 -19.50 -27.50
C PRO A 626 8.42 -20.62 -27.87
N GLU A 627 7.24 -20.67 -27.26
CA GLU A 627 6.27 -21.74 -27.47
C GLU A 627 5.35 -21.45 -28.67
N PRO A 628 5.33 -22.32 -29.70
CA PRO A 628 4.49 -22.11 -30.88
C PRO A 628 3.00 -22.34 -30.56
N PRO A 629 2.09 -21.68 -31.29
CA PRO A 629 0.65 -21.86 -31.09
C PRO A 629 0.25 -23.33 -31.30
N GLY A 630 -0.59 -23.86 -30.41
CA GLY A 630 -1.17 -25.20 -30.55
C GLY A 630 -1.98 -25.34 -31.86
N ARG A 631 -2.10 -26.57 -32.36
CA ARG A 631 -2.83 -26.87 -33.60
C ARG A 631 -4.31 -26.44 -33.47
N GLY A 632 -4.73 -25.43 -34.24
CA GLY A 632 -6.09 -24.87 -34.20
C GLY A 632 -6.25 -23.60 -33.34
N ALA A 633 -5.17 -23.08 -32.73
CA ALA A 633 -5.21 -21.79 -32.05
C ALA A 633 -5.31 -20.63 -33.08
N PRO A 634 -6.03 -19.54 -32.75
CA PRO A 634 -6.12 -18.39 -33.66
C PRO A 634 -4.73 -17.80 -33.93
N PRO A 635 -4.47 -17.35 -35.17
CA PRO A 635 -3.20 -16.72 -35.52
C PRO A 635 -3.00 -15.44 -34.71
N ASP A 636 -1.74 -15.10 -34.46
CA ASP A 636 -1.39 -13.82 -33.87
C ASP A 636 -1.77 -12.68 -34.82
N GLY A 637 -2.24 -11.57 -34.24
CA GLY A 637 -2.84 -10.45 -34.94
C GLY A 637 -4.34 -10.36 -34.70
N LEU A 638 -5.05 -9.82 -35.67
CA LEU A 638 -6.46 -9.52 -35.59
C LEU A 638 -7.27 -10.41 -36.53
N THR A 639 -8.35 -10.99 -36.01
CA THR A 639 -9.33 -11.77 -36.78
C THR A 639 -10.71 -11.12 -36.67
N VAL A 640 -11.37 -10.95 -37.82
CA VAL A 640 -12.69 -10.32 -37.91
C VAL A 640 -13.66 -11.28 -38.59
N GLU A 641 -14.81 -11.52 -37.96
CA GLU A 641 -15.85 -12.44 -38.42
C GLU A 641 -17.22 -11.73 -38.51
N GLY A 642 -18.01 -12.08 -39.52
CA GLY A 642 -19.38 -11.58 -39.72
C GLY A 642 -19.44 -10.07 -39.94
N LEU A 643 -18.45 -9.50 -40.62
CA LEU A 643 -18.42 -8.09 -40.95
C LEU A 643 -19.42 -7.77 -42.08
N GLY A 644 -20.40 -6.92 -41.78
CA GLY A 644 -21.35 -6.38 -42.74
C GLY A 644 -21.37 -4.85 -42.69
N ALA A 645 -21.67 -4.20 -43.80
CA ALA A 645 -21.76 -2.74 -43.89
C ALA A 645 -23.12 -2.32 -44.45
N LYS A 646 -23.69 -1.25 -43.90
CA LYS A 646 -24.99 -0.69 -44.28
C LYS A 646 -24.91 0.82 -44.42
N LEU A 647 -25.41 1.36 -45.54
CA LEU A 647 -25.52 2.81 -45.75
C LEU A 647 -26.70 3.37 -44.96
N LEU A 648 -26.51 4.53 -44.34
CA LEU A 648 -27.47 5.23 -43.49
C LEU A 648 -27.65 6.69 -43.94
N GLY A 649 -28.66 7.36 -43.36
CA GLY A 649 -28.89 8.79 -43.56
C GLY A 649 -29.08 9.16 -45.03
N SER A 650 -28.38 10.20 -45.48
CA SER A 650 -28.42 10.69 -46.86
C SER A 650 -27.77 9.73 -47.88
N LEU A 651 -26.92 8.79 -47.45
CA LEU A 651 -26.31 7.80 -48.34
C LEU A 651 -27.26 6.64 -48.67
N LYS A 652 -28.39 6.50 -47.96
CA LYS A 652 -29.42 5.50 -48.28
C LYS A 652 -29.96 5.68 -49.72
N LEU A 653 -30.02 6.92 -50.20
CA LEU A 653 -30.43 7.23 -51.56
C LEU A 653 -29.47 6.65 -52.60
N LEU A 654 -28.18 6.45 -52.27
CA LEU A 654 -27.20 5.82 -53.18
C LEU A 654 -27.42 4.32 -53.31
N GLU A 655 -27.90 3.66 -52.26
CA GLU A 655 -28.32 2.26 -52.28
C GLU A 655 -29.56 2.11 -53.18
N GLU A 656 -30.56 2.99 -53.01
CA GLU A 656 -31.76 3.04 -53.87
C GLU A 656 -31.41 3.39 -55.34
N LEU A 657 -30.41 4.23 -55.58
CA LEU A 657 -29.95 4.59 -56.94
C LEU A 657 -29.21 3.42 -57.62
N GLY A 658 -28.40 2.68 -56.86
CA GLY A 658 -27.69 1.48 -57.32
C GLY A 658 -28.63 0.33 -57.68
N ASP A 659 -29.71 0.15 -56.91
CA ASP A 659 -30.73 -0.88 -57.22
C ASP A 659 -31.53 -0.56 -58.50
N ASN A 660 -31.71 0.73 -58.82
CA ASN A 660 -32.52 1.18 -59.97
C ASN A 660 -31.71 1.34 -61.27
N VAL A 661 -30.40 1.52 -61.19
CA VAL A 661 -29.50 1.60 -62.34
C VAL A 661 -28.68 0.34 -62.31
N ALA A 662 -28.95 -0.65 -63.18
CA ALA A 662 -28.33 -1.98 -63.20
C ALA A 662 -26.78 -1.96 -63.33
N ILE A 663 -26.11 -1.54 -62.27
CA ILE A 663 -24.67 -1.43 -62.08
C ILE A 663 -24.35 -2.64 -61.18
N GLY A 664 -23.87 -3.72 -61.80
CA GLY A 664 -23.73 -5.02 -61.13
C GLY A 664 -22.89 -4.98 -59.85
N ASP A 665 -23.24 -5.85 -58.88
CA ASP A 665 -22.52 -6.24 -57.65
C ASP A 665 -21.55 -5.19 -57.05
N ALA A 666 -21.93 -3.91 -56.98
CA ALA A 666 -21.16 -2.85 -56.34
C ALA A 666 -21.31 -2.92 -54.81
N GLY A 667 -20.89 -4.03 -54.21
CA GLY A 667 -20.87 -4.21 -52.76
C GLY A 667 -19.66 -3.52 -52.10
N PRO A 668 -19.72 -3.24 -50.79
CA PRO A 668 -18.59 -2.71 -50.03
C PRO A 668 -17.42 -3.72 -50.03
N LYS A 669 -16.25 -3.27 -50.50
CA LYS A 669 -15.01 -4.04 -50.44
C LYS A 669 -14.41 -3.91 -49.05
N ILE A 670 -14.51 -4.99 -48.29
CA ILE A 670 -13.97 -5.09 -46.94
C ILE A 670 -12.56 -5.70 -47.01
N THR A 671 -11.56 -4.97 -46.52
CA THR A 671 -10.16 -5.39 -46.45
C THR A 671 -9.72 -5.43 -44.98
N PRO A 672 -9.80 -6.61 -44.32
CA PRO A 672 -9.27 -6.76 -42.98
C PRO A 672 -7.73 -6.73 -43.00
N SER A 673 -7.13 -6.14 -41.97
CA SER A 673 -5.68 -6.12 -41.74
C SER A 673 -5.35 -6.59 -40.31
N THR A 674 -4.06 -6.71 -39.99
CA THR A 674 -3.61 -7.13 -38.65
C THR A 674 -3.81 -6.06 -37.57
N SER A 675 -4.15 -4.82 -37.93
CA SER A 675 -4.27 -3.68 -37.01
C SER A 675 -5.59 -2.90 -37.15
N GLY A 676 -6.44 -3.27 -38.11
CA GLY A 676 -7.63 -2.50 -38.47
C GLY A 676 -8.47 -3.18 -39.54
N VAL A 677 -9.61 -2.58 -39.87
CA VAL A 677 -10.46 -2.94 -41.01
C VAL A 677 -10.66 -1.71 -41.87
N ALA A 678 -10.33 -1.82 -43.15
CA ALA A 678 -10.70 -0.84 -44.16
C ALA A 678 -11.94 -1.33 -44.92
N VAL A 679 -12.96 -0.50 -45.03
CA VAL A 679 -14.17 -0.76 -45.83
C VAL A 679 -14.25 0.30 -46.90
N ASP A 680 -14.07 -0.08 -48.17
CA ASP A 680 -14.18 0.80 -49.32
C ASP A 680 -15.46 0.49 -50.11
N TYR A 681 -16.32 1.48 -50.29
CA TYR A 681 -17.45 1.44 -51.20
C TYR A 681 -17.17 2.35 -52.39
N ALA A 682 -17.33 1.83 -53.61
CA ALA A 682 -17.09 2.58 -54.84
C ALA A 682 -18.27 2.41 -55.79
N LEU A 683 -18.92 3.53 -56.14
CA LEU A 683 -20.12 3.56 -56.98
C LEU A 683 -19.88 4.47 -58.20
N PRO A 684 -19.87 3.93 -59.43
CA PRO A 684 -19.87 4.75 -60.63
C PRO A 684 -21.15 5.60 -60.69
N LEU A 685 -21.00 6.92 -60.87
CA LEU A 685 -22.13 7.84 -60.99
C LEU A 685 -22.42 8.13 -62.47
N PRO A 686 -23.71 8.29 -62.86
CA PRO A 686 -24.07 8.68 -64.22
C PRO A 686 -23.57 10.09 -64.55
N ALA A 687 -23.39 10.37 -65.85
CA ALA A 687 -22.95 11.68 -66.31
C ALA A 687 -24.00 12.77 -65.99
N VAL A 688 -23.54 13.90 -65.45
CA VAL A 688 -24.37 15.06 -65.13
C VAL A 688 -24.20 16.10 -66.24
N THR A 689 -25.31 16.46 -66.90
CA THR A 689 -25.33 17.49 -67.95
C THR A 689 -26.20 18.66 -67.52
N CYS A 690 -25.65 19.88 -67.53
CA CYS A 690 -26.38 21.11 -67.22
C CYS A 690 -26.02 22.20 -68.24
N GLY A 691 -26.87 22.41 -69.24
CA GLY A 691 -26.61 23.35 -70.33
C GLY A 691 -25.34 22.99 -71.11
N VAL A 692 -24.35 23.89 -71.08
CA VAL A 692 -23.05 23.72 -71.77
C VAL A 692 -22.00 22.97 -70.93
N PHE A 693 -22.36 22.55 -69.72
CA PHE A 693 -21.52 21.86 -68.75
C PHE A 693 -21.83 20.36 -68.75
N VAL A 694 -20.80 19.53 -68.88
CA VAL A 694 -20.88 18.07 -68.78
C VAL A 694 -19.84 17.58 -67.79
N MET A 695 -20.27 16.76 -66.83
CA MET A 695 -19.39 16.02 -65.93
C MET A 695 -19.65 14.53 -66.09
N ARG A 696 -18.60 13.73 -66.35
CA ARG A 696 -18.70 12.29 -66.63
C ARG A 696 -17.54 11.51 -66.05
N ASN A 697 -17.66 10.19 -66.00
CA ASN A 697 -16.69 9.28 -65.35
C ASN A 697 -16.50 9.60 -63.86
N MET A 698 -17.56 10.02 -63.19
CA MET A 698 -17.54 10.25 -61.76
C MET A 698 -17.59 8.92 -61.01
N LEU A 699 -16.71 8.75 -60.03
CA LEU A 699 -16.76 7.63 -59.10
C LEU A 699 -17.00 8.17 -57.69
N PHE A 700 -18.14 7.84 -57.09
CA PHE A 700 -18.31 8.08 -55.67
C PHE A 700 -17.52 7.04 -54.87
N ARG A 701 -16.76 7.49 -53.87
CA ARG A 701 -16.05 6.64 -52.91
C ARG A 701 -16.51 6.96 -51.50
N ALA A 702 -16.83 5.94 -50.73
CA ALA A 702 -17.01 6.02 -49.29
C ALA A 702 -16.15 4.95 -48.62
N GLY A 703 -15.09 5.37 -47.96
CA GLY A 703 -14.15 4.54 -47.21
C GLY A 703 -14.33 4.72 -45.71
N VAL A 704 -14.08 3.68 -44.93
CA VAL A 704 -13.88 3.77 -43.48
C VAL A 704 -12.67 2.94 -43.09
N ASP A 705 -11.73 3.52 -42.34
CA ASP A 705 -10.65 2.81 -41.69
C ASP A 705 -10.91 2.77 -40.17
N VAL A 706 -11.12 1.56 -39.65
CA VAL A 706 -11.28 1.32 -38.21
C VAL A 706 -9.99 0.72 -37.67
N SER A 707 -9.23 1.50 -36.92
CA SER A 707 -8.10 0.98 -36.16
C SER A 707 -8.58 0.24 -34.91
N PHE A 708 -8.04 -0.95 -34.69
CA PHE A 708 -8.31 -1.74 -33.49
C PHE A 708 -7.17 -1.70 -32.47
N THR A 709 -6.20 -0.81 -32.67
CA THR A 709 -5.05 -0.58 -31.78
C THR A 709 -5.16 0.74 -31.00
N GLY A 710 -6.35 1.33 -30.95
CA GLY A 710 -6.69 2.49 -30.11
C GLY A 710 -6.78 3.83 -30.82
N ALA A 711 -6.51 3.92 -32.12
CA ALA A 711 -6.79 5.13 -32.90
C ALA A 711 -8.30 5.22 -33.23
N PRO A 712 -8.89 6.43 -33.27
CA PRO A 712 -10.29 6.60 -33.63
C PRO A 712 -10.54 6.20 -35.10
N PRO A 713 -11.74 5.70 -35.43
CA PRO A 713 -12.10 5.37 -36.80
C PRO A 713 -12.17 6.63 -37.69
N GLU A 714 -11.64 6.53 -38.91
CA GLU A 714 -11.63 7.58 -39.91
C GLU A 714 -12.57 7.24 -41.07
N VAL A 715 -13.42 8.19 -41.47
CA VAL A 715 -14.36 8.09 -42.59
C VAL A 715 -13.85 8.96 -43.73
N VAL A 716 -13.71 8.38 -44.92
CA VAL A 716 -13.31 9.07 -46.15
C VAL A 716 -14.48 9.09 -47.12
N LEU A 717 -14.89 10.25 -47.59
CA LEU A 717 -15.89 10.42 -48.64
C LEU A 717 -15.27 11.17 -49.81
N GLY A 718 -15.54 10.74 -51.03
CA GLY A 718 -15.00 11.43 -52.20
C GLY A 718 -15.79 11.24 -53.48
N PHE A 719 -15.66 12.23 -54.37
CA PHE A 719 -16.11 12.18 -55.75
C PHE A 719 -14.87 12.18 -56.63
N SER A 720 -14.47 10.97 -57.03
CA SER A 720 -13.23 10.68 -57.75
C SER A 720 -12.00 11.03 -56.90
N GLY A 721 -10.86 10.40 -57.17
CA GLY A 721 -9.63 10.61 -56.41
C GLY A 721 -8.59 11.36 -57.23
N ARG A 722 -7.55 11.88 -56.60
CA ARG A 722 -6.45 12.56 -57.32
C ARG A 722 -5.85 11.72 -58.45
N THR A 723 -5.75 10.41 -58.26
CA THR A 723 -5.19 9.46 -59.24
C THR A 723 -6.18 9.04 -60.33
N ASN A 724 -7.46 9.30 -60.14
CA ASN A 724 -8.52 8.99 -61.10
C ASN A 724 -9.59 10.09 -61.03
N PRO A 725 -9.33 11.29 -61.58
CA PRO A 725 -10.26 12.41 -61.54
C PRO A 725 -11.45 12.20 -62.49
N PHE A 726 -12.59 12.81 -62.16
CA PHE A 726 -13.71 12.87 -63.10
C PHE A 726 -13.40 13.80 -64.26
N VAL A 727 -14.07 13.61 -65.39
CA VAL A 727 -13.91 14.45 -66.58
C VAL A 727 -14.92 15.59 -66.52
N LEU A 728 -14.41 16.81 -66.72
CA LEU A 728 -15.18 18.05 -66.79
C LEU A 728 -15.12 18.61 -68.22
N THR A 729 -16.24 19.09 -68.77
CA THR A 729 -16.25 19.80 -70.05
C THR A 729 -17.22 20.97 -69.99
N VAL A 730 -16.75 22.14 -70.40
CA VAL A 730 -17.56 23.36 -70.55
C VAL A 730 -17.36 23.88 -71.96
N MET A 731 -18.38 23.78 -72.80
CA MET A 731 -18.27 24.07 -74.24
C MET A 731 -17.15 23.25 -74.91
N ALA A 732 -16.14 23.90 -75.48
CA ALA A 732 -14.98 23.27 -76.11
C ALA A 732 -13.79 23.07 -75.15
N PHE A 733 -13.90 23.53 -73.90
CA PHE A 733 -12.84 23.42 -72.91
C PHE A 733 -13.04 22.15 -72.07
N GLY A 734 -12.06 21.25 -72.11
CA GLY A 734 -12.05 20.00 -71.35
C GLY A 734 -11.12 20.07 -70.14
N GLY A 735 -11.30 19.17 -69.19
CA GLY A 735 -10.46 19.06 -68.01
C GLY A 735 -10.96 17.97 -67.06
N GLY A 736 -10.73 18.16 -65.76
CA GLY A 736 -11.16 17.21 -64.76
C GLY A 736 -11.08 17.73 -63.33
N GLY A 737 -11.47 16.90 -62.39
CA GLY A 737 -11.41 17.27 -60.98
C GLY A 737 -11.64 16.10 -60.04
N TYR A 738 -11.50 16.38 -58.76
CA TYR A 738 -11.80 15.45 -57.68
C TYR A 738 -12.14 16.21 -56.40
N LEU A 739 -12.82 15.54 -55.49
CA LEU A 739 -13.15 16.03 -54.15
C LEU A 739 -13.00 14.87 -53.18
N GLU A 740 -12.19 15.02 -52.15
CA GLU A 740 -12.01 14.03 -51.08
C GLU A 740 -12.11 14.72 -49.71
N LEU A 741 -12.76 14.06 -48.77
CA LEU A 741 -13.04 14.55 -47.43
C LEU A 741 -12.81 13.41 -46.44
N ALA A 742 -12.02 13.65 -45.39
CA ALA A 742 -11.80 12.71 -44.31
C ALA A 742 -12.28 13.31 -42.97
N ALA A 743 -13.00 12.53 -42.18
CA ALA A 743 -13.55 12.94 -40.89
C ALA A 743 -13.44 11.80 -39.86
N ASP A 744 -13.27 12.15 -38.59
CA ASP A 744 -13.29 11.20 -37.47
C ASP A 744 -14.42 11.56 -36.48
N GLN A 745 -14.41 10.92 -35.31
CA GLN A 745 -15.38 11.19 -34.24
C GLN A 745 -15.35 12.63 -33.68
N ASN A 746 -14.29 13.40 -33.94
CA ASN A 746 -14.12 14.77 -33.48
C ASN A 746 -14.47 15.81 -34.55
N GLY A 747 -14.71 15.39 -35.80
CA GLY A 747 -15.14 16.25 -36.90
C GLY A 747 -14.29 16.06 -38.16
N LEU A 748 -14.30 17.08 -39.03
CA LEU A 748 -13.53 17.08 -40.27
C LEU A 748 -12.03 17.09 -39.96
N ARG A 749 -11.26 16.18 -40.58
CA ARG A 749 -9.80 16.10 -40.47
C ARG A 749 -9.10 16.65 -41.71
N ARG A 750 -9.62 16.31 -42.89
CA ARG A 750 -9.05 16.74 -44.17
C ARG A 750 -10.14 17.00 -45.20
N LEU A 751 -9.93 18.02 -46.04
CA LEU A 751 -10.75 18.31 -47.22
C LEU A 751 -9.81 18.73 -48.35
N GLU A 752 -9.82 17.98 -49.45
CA GLU A 752 -9.04 18.27 -50.64
C GLU A 752 -9.96 18.30 -51.87
N ALA A 753 -9.89 19.38 -52.64
CA ALA A 753 -10.66 19.53 -53.87
C ALA A 753 -9.78 20.11 -54.97
N ALA A 754 -9.91 19.61 -56.19
CA ALA A 754 -9.27 20.25 -57.34
C ALA A 754 -10.21 20.25 -58.55
N LEU A 755 -10.17 21.35 -59.30
CA LEU A 755 -10.84 21.51 -60.57
C LEU A 755 -9.84 22.10 -61.56
N GLU A 756 -9.68 21.45 -62.71
CA GLU A 756 -8.85 21.88 -63.83
C GLU A 756 -9.73 21.92 -65.09
N PHE A 757 -9.60 22.97 -65.88
CA PHE A 757 -10.25 23.10 -67.17
C PHE A 757 -9.36 23.87 -68.14
N GLY A 758 -9.47 23.57 -69.42
CA GLY A 758 -8.61 24.20 -70.41
C GLY A 758 -8.90 23.80 -71.83
N ALA A 759 -8.13 24.37 -72.75
CA ALA A 759 -8.20 24.04 -74.16
C ALA A 759 -7.09 23.04 -74.48
N LEU A 760 -7.44 22.02 -75.25
CA LEU A 760 -6.47 21.14 -75.91
C LEU A 760 -6.75 21.22 -77.41
N VAL A 761 -5.71 21.47 -78.18
CA VAL A 761 -5.75 21.51 -79.64
C VAL A 761 -4.71 20.55 -80.16
N ALA A 762 -5.15 19.53 -80.89
CA ALA A 762 -4.27 18.61 -81.61
C ALA A 762 -4.46 18.85 -83.10
N VAL A 763 -3.36 18.95 -83.85
CA VAL A 763 -3.33 19.09 -85.30
C VAL A 763 -2.39 18.05 -85.88
N GLU A 764 -2.91 17.24 -86.80
CA GLU A 764 -2.13 16.22 -87.49
C GLU A 764 -1.94 16.59 -88.97
N PHE A 765 -0.70 16.60 -89.43
CA PHE A 765 -0.29 16.72 -90.84
C PHE A 765 0.43 15.44 -91.28
N TYR A 766 0.56 15.21 -92.59
CA TYR A 766 1.23 14.01 -93.14
C TYR A 766 2.68 13.82 -92.68
N VAL A 767 3.35 14.92 -92.28
CA VAL A 767 4.76 14.94 -91.87
C VAL A 767 4.98 15.34 -90.41
N ALA A 768 3.95 15.79 -89.68
CA ALA A 768 4.11 16.25 -88.29
C ALA A 768 2.80 16.13 -87.48
N ARG A 769 2.91 15.78 -86.20
CA ARG A 769 1.82 15.80 -85.23
C ARG A 769 2.14 16.82 -84.15
N GLY A 770 1.25 17.77 -83.95
CA GLY A 770 1.38 18.79 -82.91
C GLY A 770 0.20 18.76 -81.96
N GLU A 771 0.46 18.80 -80.67
CA GLU A 771 -0.55 19.09 -79.64
C GLU A 771 -0.15 20.33 -78.86
N ALA A 772 -1.14 21.12 -78.46
CA ALA A 772 -0.95 22.23 -77.54
C ALA A 772 -2.10 22.24 -76.53
N HIS A 773 -1.78 22.48 -75.27
CA HIS A 773 -2.75 22.61 -74.20
C HIS A 773 -2.50 23.85 -73.36
N ILE A 774 -3.59 24.45 -72.90
CA ILE A 774 -3.62 25.49 -71.88
C ILE A 774 -4.64 25.05 -70.84
N LEU A 775 -4.18 24.60 -69.69
CA LEU A 775 -4.99 24.08 -68.59
C LEU A 775 -4.84 24.99 -67.37
N GLY A 776 -5.95 25.53 -66.87
CA GLY A 776 -6.00 26.29 -65.63
C GLY A 776 -6.73 25.51 -64.56
N GLY A 777 -6.21 25.51 -63.33
CA GLY A 777 -6.86 24.81 -62.24
C GLY A 777 -6.70 25.50 -60.90
N VAL A 778 -7.60 25.13 -59.98
CA VAL A 778 -7.53 25.52 -58.57
C VAL A 778 -7.55 24.25 -57.74
N ARG A 779 -6.64 24.18 -56.77
CA ARG A 779 -6.57 23.14 -55.74
C ARG A 779 -6.75 23.79 -54.38
N PHE A 780 -7.63 23.19 -53.59
CA PHE A 780 -7.95 23.58 -52.23
C PHE A 780 -7.58 22.41 -51.32
N VAL A 781 -6.78 22.67 -50.28
CA VAL A 781 -6.43 21.70 -49.25
C VAL A 781 -6.67 22.33 -47.90
N TRP A 782 -7.50 21.68 -47.10
CA TRP A 782 -7.63 21.96 -45.67
C TRP A 782 -7.22 20.71 -44.90
N ASP A 783 -6.26 20.83 -44.00
CA ASP A 783 -5.78 19.76 -43.15
C ASP A 783 -5.61 20.29 -41.72
N SER A 784 -6.41 19.75 -40.79
CA SER A 784 -6.24 19.98 -39.35
C SER A 784 -6.13 21.45 -38.91
N GLY A 785 -6.81 22.37 -39.62
CA GLY A 785 -6.83 23.80 -39.33
C GLY A 785 -5.90 24.65 -40.22
N GLU A 786 -5.04 24.02 -41.03
CA GLU A 786 -4.21 24.68 -42.02
C GLU A 786 -4.92 24.71 -43.37
N LEU A 787 -4.90 25.87 -44.03
CA LEU A 787 -5.53 26.10 -45.33
C LEU A 787 -4.46 26.43 -46.37
N GLU A 788 -4.44 25.65 -47.45
CA GLU A 788 -3.66 25.89 -48.65
C GLU A 788 -4.59 26.03 -49.87
N VAL A 789 -4.42 27.12 -50.63
CA VAL A 789 -5.16 27.34 -51.87
C VAL A 789 -4.16 27.63 -53.00
N SER A 790 -4.10 26.74 -53.98
CA SER A 790 -3.19 26.82 -55.12
C SER A 790 -3.96 27.05 -56.41
N GLY A 791 -3.75 28.19 -57.05
CA GLY A 791 -4.13 28.40 -58.45
C GLY A 791 -2.94 28.05 -59.35
N TYR A 792 -3.16 27.29 -60.40
CA TYR A 792 -2.09 26.94 -61.35
C TYR A 792 -2.55 27.05 -62.81
N LEU A 793 -1.60 27.34 -63.68
CA LEU A 793 -1.76 27.42 -65.13
C LEU A 793 -0.65 26.61 -65.78
N ARG A 794 -1.04 25.66 -66.63
CA ARG A 794 -0.15 24.80 -67.39
C ARG A 794 -0.33 25.09 -68.86
N ILE A 795 0.75 25.46 -69.53
CA ILE A 795 0.77 25.75 -70.95
C ILE A 795 1.86 24.88 -71.53
N GLY A 796 1.50 24.00 -72.45
CA GLY A 796 2.48 23.13 -73.07
C GLY A 796 2.04 22.64 -74.42
N GLY A 797 2.92 21.88 -75.05
CA GLY A 797 2.64 21.27 -76.31
C GLY A 797 3.78 20.40 -76.76
N THR A 798 3.46 19.39 -77.56
CA THR A 798 4.44 18.51 -78.18
C THR A 798 4.33 18.62 -79.69
N LEU A 799 5.47 18.57 -80.36
CA LEU A 799 5.56 18.54 -81.81
C LEU A 799 6.48 17.40 -82.21
N ASP A 800 5.92 16.37 -82.82
CA ASP A 800 6.62 15.24 -83.38
C ASP A 800 6.64 15.35 -84.92
N VAL A 801 7.83 15.29 -85.50
CA VAL A 801 8.06 15.33 -86.95
C VAL A 801 8.63 13.98 -87.40
N LEU A 802 7.84 13.24 -88.18
CA LEU A 802 8.17 11.94 -88.78
C LEU A 802 8.62 10.84 -87.80
N GLY A 803 8.43 11.00 -86.48
CA GLY A 803 8.97 10.09 -85.46
C GLY A 803 10.50 10.16 -85.33
N LEU A 804 11.14 11.18 -85.91
CA LEU A 804 12.59 11.37 -85.91
C LEU A 804 13.01 12.49 -84.95
N VAL A 805 12.16 13.49 -84.75
CA VAL A 805 12.39 14.64 -83.87
C VAL A 805 11.11 14.95 -83.10
N SER A 806 11.18 14.94 -81.78
CA SER A 806 10.10 15.34 -80.87
C SER A 806 10.55 16.50 -79.99
N VAL A 807 9.75 17.56 -79.92
CA VAL A 807 9.97 18.70 -79.02
C VAL A 807 8.75 18.84 -78.12
N SER A 808 8.96 18.79 -76.81
CA SER A 808 7.94 19.02 -75.80
C SER A 808 8.32 20.22 -74.94
N VAL A 809 7.41 21.17 -74.79
CA VAL A 809 7.56 22.28 -73.84
C VAL A 809 6.38 22.28 -72.88
N GLU A 810 6.66 22.41 -71.58
CA GLU A 810 5.65 22.53 -70.53
C GLU A 810 6.03 23.68 -69.60
N LEU A 811 5.24 24.75 -69.58
CA LEU A 811 5.28 25.83 -68.60
C LEU A 811 4.20 25.58 -67.54
N ARG A 812 4.60 25.46 -66.28
CA ARG A 812 3.72 25.44 -65.12
C ARG A 812 3.92 26.69 -64.29
N LEU A 813 2.87 27.49 -64.14
CA LEU A 813 2.79 28.63 -63.24
C LEU A 813 1.89 28.24 -62.07
N GLU A 814 2.35 28.41 -60.84
CA GLU A 814 1.60 28.07 -59.64
C GLU A 814 1.64 29.23 -58.65
N LEU A 815 0.51 29.49 -58.00
CA LEU A 815 0.30 30.55 -57.03
C LEU A 815 -0.44 29.97 -55.82
N THR A 816 0.24 29.85 -54.69
CA THR A 816 -0.23 29.17 -53.50
C THR A 816 -0.33 30.13 -52.31
N TYR A 817 -1.51 30.24 -51.72
CA TYR A 817 -1.74 30.88 -50.43
C TYR A 817 -1.61 29.84 -49.31
N ARG A 818 -0.86 30.15 -48.25
CA ARG A 818 -0.71 29.31 -47.06
C ARG A 818 -1.15 30.08 -45.81
N SER A 819 -2.15 29.58 -45.08
CA SER A 819 -2.73 30.30 -43.95
C SER A 819 -1.81 30.40 -42.72
N VAL A 820 -0.94 29.41 -42.50
CA VAL A 820 -0.02 29.35 -41.34
C VAL A 820 1.02 30.47 -41.40
N THR A 821 1.68 30.60 -42.55
CA THR A 821 2.66 31.65 -42.85
C THR A 821 1.99 32.96 -43.27
N ASN A 822 0.68 32.91 -43.54
CA ASN A 822 -0.14 33.99 -44.07
C ASN A 822 0.53 34.70 -45.26
N ASP A 823 1.05 33.89 -46.18
CA ASP A 823 1.78 34.36 -47.34
C ASP A 823 1.20 33.80 -48.64
N LEU A 824 1.46 34.54 -49.71
CA LEU A 824 1.12 34.16 -51.08
C LEU A 824 2.42 33.92 -51.84
N VAL A 825 2.67 32.70 -52.26
CA VAL A 825 3.93 32.28 -52.90
C VAL A 825 3.64 31.82 -54.32
N GLY A 826 4.38 32.32 -55.30
CA GLY A 826 4.31 31.81 -56.67
C GLY A 826 5.60 31.11 -57.10
N ARG A 827 5.49 30.25 -58.11
CA ARG A 827 6.60 29.52 -58.72
C ARG A 827 6.29 29.27 -60.19
N ALA A 828 7.30 29.39 -61.05
CA ALA A 828 7.23 29.01 -62.45
C ALA A 828 8.27 27.93 -62.76
N THR A 829 7.85 26.89 -63.45
CA THR A 829 8.75 25.85 -63.94
C THR A 829 8.51 25.66 -65.43
N VAL A 830 9.57 25.72 -66.23
CA VAL A 830 9.55 25.41 -67.66
C VAL A 830 10.39 24.17 -67.87
N ILE A 831 9.79 23.13 -68.44
CA ILE A 831 10.48 21.92 -68.86
C ILE A 831 10.48 21.91 -70.38
N LEU A 832 11.66 21.86 -70.98
CA LEU A 832 11.86 21.65 -72.40
C LEU A 832 12.55 20.30 -72.59
N GLU A 833 11.95 19.44 -73.40
CA GLU A 833 12.51 18.14 -73.77
C GLU A 833 12.62 18.08 -75.29
N ILE A 834 13.82 17.75 -75.78
CA ILE A 834 14.11 17.61 -77.20
C ILE A 834 14.66 16.20 -77.42
N GLU A 835 13.96 15.41 -78.22
CA GLU A 835 14.34 14.07 -78.63
C GLU A 835 14.67 14.06 -80.13
N VAL A 836 15.83 13.54 -80.49
CA VAL A 836 16.28 13.37 -81.88
C VAL A 836 16.83 11.95 -82.03
N LEU A 837 16.13 11.10 -82.79
CA LEU A 837 16.47 9.70 -83.08
C LEU A 837 16.68 8.82 -81.82
N PHE A 838 17.92 8.77 -81.30
CA PHE A 838 18.31 7.95 -80.14
C PHE A 838 18.85 8.79 -78.98
N TRP A 839 18.69 10.11 -79.04
CA TRP A 839 19.23 11.08 -78.09
C TRP A 839 18.10 11.98 -77.56
N SER A 840 18.02 12.13 -76.24
CA SER A 840 17.06 13.01 -75.55
C SER A 840 17.81 13.90 -74.56
N GLU A 841 17.49 15.20 -74.57
CA GLU A 841 17.97 16.17 -73.58
C GLU A 841 16.79 16.91 -72.96
N ARG A 842 16.77 16.95 -71.62
CA ARG A 842 15.75 17.62 -70.81
C ARG A 842 16.39 18.79 -70.06
N VAL A 843 15.87 19.98 -70.30
CA VAL A 843 16.25 21.22 -69.59
C VAL A 843 15.08 21.66 -68.72
N GLU A 844 15.31 21.77 -67.42
CA GLU A 844 14.34 22.27 -66.45
C GLU A 844 14.80 23.63 -65.92
N LEU A 845 13.97 24.65 -66.15
CA LEU A 845 14.16 26.01 -65.64
C LEU A 845 13.12 26.26 -64.56
N ASP A 846 13.57 26.30 -63.32
CA ASP A 846 12.75 26.63 -62.16
C ASP A 846 13.10 28.03 -61.67
N SER A 847 12.09 28.86 -61.49
CA SER A 847 12.27 30.20 -60.95
C SER A 847 12.58 30.23 -59.46
N GLY A 848 12.34 29.12 -58.75
CA GLY A 848 12.23 29.10 -57.30
C GLY A 848 10.91 29.72 -56.82
N GLU A 849 10.67 29.64 -55.51
CA GLU A 849 9.52 30.27 -54.86
C GLU A 849 9.72 31.78 -54.72
N TRP A 850 8.79 32.60 -55.20
CA TRP A 850 8.72 34.02 -54.93
C TRP A 850 7.51 34.35 -54.06
N ARG A 851 7.74 35.08 -52.98
CA ARG A 851 6.69 35.50 -52.05
C ARG A 851 6.13 36.86 -52.47
N LEU A 852 4.84 36.90 -52.79
CA LEU A 852 4.12 38.09 -53.28
C LEU A 852 3.60 38.97 -52.14
N VAL A 853 3.13 38.37 -51.04
CA VAL A 853 2.54 39.06 -49.87
C VAL A 853 2.78 38.21 -48.60
N GLY A 854 3.03 38.84 -47.43
CA GLY A 854 3.09 38.19 -46.10
C GLY A 854 4.49 37.79 -45.62
N GLY A 855 4.86 38.09 -44.36
CA GLY A 855 6.22 37.91 -43.78
C GLY A 855 7.24 39.00 -44.19
N ASP A 856 8.30 39.22 -43.41
CA ASP A 856 9.41 40.16 -43.71
C ASP A 856 10.14 39.70 -44.99
N ALA A 857 9.62 40.08 -46.15
CA ALA A 857 10.20 39.75 -47.45
C ALA A 857 10.84 41.00 -48.08
N PRO A 858 12.12 40.91 -48.51
CA PRO A 858 12.77 41.96 -49.30
C PRO A 858 12.14 42.06 -50.70
N ALA A 859 12.21 43.25 -51.28
CA ALA A 859 11.66 43.56 -52.60
C ALA A 859 12.18 42.61 -53.70
N LEU A 860 11.28 42.25 -54.63
CA LEU A 860 11.50 41.49 -55.86
C LEU A 860 12.91 41.68 -56.43
N THR A 861 13.81 40.75 -56.14
CA THR A 861 15.12 40.69 -56.80
C THR A 861 14.92 39.90 -58.08
N ARG A 862 15.04 40.58 -59.23
CA ARG A 862 15.05 39.92 -60.54
C ARG A 862 16.04 38.74 -60.50
N PRO A 863 15.65 37.51 -60.86
CA PRO A 863 16.60 36.42 -61.02
C PRO A 863 17.67 36.83 -62.03
N ALA A 864 18.95 36.72 -61.66
CA ALA A 864 20.08 37.10 -62.52
C ALA A 864 20.05 36.38 -63.89
N ALA A 865 19.40 35.21 -63.96
CA ALA A 865 19.21 34.44 -65.19
C ALA A 865 18.35 35.16 -66.25
N PHE A 866 17.35 35.95 -65.86
CA PHE A 866 16.50 36.69 -66.82
C PHE A 866 17.13 38.00 -67.31
N ALA A 867 18.03 38.61 -66.52
CA ALA A 867 18.80 39.78 -66.95
C ALA A 867 19.84 39.42 -68.02
N ALA A 868 20.40 38.21 -67.97
CA ALA A 868 21.38 37.75 -68.96
C ALA A 868 20.77 37.55 -70.36
N PHE A 869 19.51 37.12 -70.46
CA PHE A 869 18.85 36.93 -71.76
C PHE A 869 18.36 38.25 -72.39
N ALA A 870 18.04 39.26 -71.57
CA ALA A 870 17.56 40.57 -72.04
C ALA A 870 18.69 41.61 -72.26
N ALA A 871 19.88 41.40 -71.68
CA ALA A 871 21.01 42.35 -71.74
C ALA A 871 22.22 41.85 -72.55
N GLY A 872 22.15 40.66 -73.17
CA GLY A 872 23.19 40.12 -74.05
C GLY A 872 23.14 40.70 -75.46
N GLY A 873 23.54 41.95 -75.62
CA GLY A 873 24.13 42.43 -76.87
C GLY A 873 25.57 41.89 -77.01
N ASP A 874 25.93 41.56 -78.25
CA ASP A 874 27.22 41.11 -78.78
C ASP A 874 27.59 39.60 -78.70
N HIS A 875 27.57 39.01 -79.91
CA HIS A 875 28.24 37.78 -80.38
C HIS A 875 27.89 36.45 -79.71
N ASP A 876 26.73 35.89 -80.07
CA ASP A 876 26.44 34.46 -79.96
C ASP A 876 26.84 33.70 -81.25
N PRO A 877 27.95 32.92 -81.26
CA PRO A 877 28.37 32.15 -82.42
C PRO A 877 27.37 31.05 -82.81
N GLY A 878 26.48 30.62 -81.89
CA GLY A 878 25.39 29.68 -82.17
C GLY A 878 24.30 30.29 -83.05
N LEU A 879 23.89 31.53 -82.76
CA LEU A 879 22.91 32.27 -83.56
C LEU A 879 23.44 32.64 -84.95
N GLU A 880 24.74 32.98 -85.05
CA GLU A 880 25.42 33.24 -86.32
C GLU A 880 25.47 31.97 -87.18
N ASN A 881 25.81 30.81 -86.59
CA ASN A 881 25.83 29.51 -87.27
C ASN A 881 24.42 29.05 -87.69
N TRP A 882 23.40 29.28 -86.86
CA TRP A 882 22.01 29.00 -87.20
C TRP A 882 21.49 29.89 -88.34
N ARG A 883 21.81 31.19 -88.32
CA ARG A 883 21.52 32.10 -89.44
C ARG A 883 22.23 31.70 -90.73
N ARG A 884 23.49 31.23 -90.64
CA ARG A 884 24.28 30.67 -91.77
C ARG A 884 23.72 29.35 -92.30
N TYR A 885 23.17 28.50 -91.43
CA TYR A 885 22.49 27.27 -91.80
C TYR A 885 21.18 27.60 -92.52
N ARG A 886 20.33 28.46 -91.94
CA ARG A 886 19.06 28.88 -92.55
C ARG A 886 19.23 29.56 -93.91
N SER A 887 20.27 30.39 -94.10
CA SER A 887 20.52 31.06 -95.38
C SER A 887 20.96 30.12 -96.51
N ARG A 888 21.42 28.89 -96.20
CA ARG A 888 21.71 27.85 -97.21
C ARG A 888 20.48 27.13 -97.74
N PHE A 889 19.32 27.27 -97.09
CA PHE A 889 18.04 26.67 -97.51
C PHE A 889 17.00 27.70 -97.96
N ALA A 890 17.38 28.99 -98.03
CA ALA A 890 16.52 30.02 -98.58
C ALA A 890 16.56 29.96 -100.12
N VAL A 891 15.45 29.56 -100.73
CA VAL A 891 15.23 29.59 -102.18
C VAL A 891 15.18 31.05 -102.65
N ALA A 892 15.97 31.40 -103.66
CA ALA A 892 15.93 32.71 -104.31
C ALA A 892 14.61 32.89 -105.09
N PRO A 893 14.02 34.10 -105.14
CA PRO A 893 12.80 34.34 -105.89
C PRO A 893 13.07 34.23 -107.40
N SER A 894 12.27 33.42 -108.11
CA SER A 894 12.22 33.43 -109.57
C SER A 894 11.27 34.54 -110.03
N GLU A 895 11.79 35.46 -110.84
CA GLU A 895 11.05 36.37 -111.71
C GLU A 895 10.33 35.61 -112.85
N GLU A 896 9.31 36.26 -113.43
CA GLU A 896 8.34 35.88 -114.50
C GLU A 896 6.99 35.32 -113.97
N ASP A 897 5.94 36.10 -113.67
CA ASP A 897 5.04 37.05 -114.43
C ASP A 897 3.70 36.38 -114.84
N PRO A 898 2.54 37.08 -114.90
CA PRO A 898 2.24 38.47 -114.51
C PRO A 898 1.20 38.62 -113.37
#